data_AF-A0AAD5CW61-F1
#
_entry.id   AF-A0AAD5CW61-F1
#
_cell.length_a   1.000
_cell.length_b   1.000
_cell.length_c   1.000
_cell.angle_alpha   90.00
_cell.angle_beta   90.00
_cell.angle_gamma   90.00
#
_symmetry.space_group_name_H-M   'P 1'
#
loop_
_entity.id
_entity.type
_entity.pdbx_description
1 polymer ?
#
loop_
_entity_poly.entity_id
_entity_poly.type
_entity_poly.pdbx_seq_one_letter_code
_entity_poly.pdbx_strand_id
1 'polypeptide(L)'
;MQASNINVSNFVSVKLSGRSNYKIWKAQLLCLIESQLLLHIIDAQNQFPMDKGVHMIAQYDKLVKGWIFGSVNEKVLNDLVDLGTAQMVWMKLDSLFNLPLSDTEGDSSNAPDVSTIDAIAPVISTMREDLKYLQALNVDVSNFVSENLVGKINYHTWKTDMLFLIESHELVHIIHAEARFPQDKADPLTKKYDSLVRGWLLSTMNDTQSDEFRMYRSVQEMWKRLESTFTYQPKTSDSVKKDTGDTKDDSSNETKDLNYMHLKSNVNVSSFVSVKLSDHSNYNIWRDQMLSLLESHCLLHTIQICFPWDKDDPVTQKYDILVRDWILSTMNEEQRRKYAMYGLVQLMWRNIELTFDETEDLKYMEASNVNVSNFVSVKLSGRSNYKIWKDQMVCLLESHNLLHIIHMEGFGWDEDGPMTQKYGNLVRGWILSTMNDEECHKYRIYRSVKLMWSNIESTFGETEDLKYMEASNVNLSNFVLVNLTSDNNYSIWRAQILYLLESHSLLHIITLENWFEEPKYQTLVKGWILCTMNDKLLKEFPAEDYVYRSAKELCEKVESRFTKGYPSHEPVLSASTQDLKYTQALNVNASNFVSVKLFGRSNYKIWKGQMLCLIKSQRLLHIIDKEMFMKWVNMTPLSQVGFSVP
;
A
#
# COMPACT_ATOMS: atom_id res chain seq x y z
N MET A 1 17.56 -8.16 5.73
CA MET A 1 16.94 -9.47 5.41
C MET A 1 17.99 -10.38 4.80
N GLN A 2 18.56 -11.32 5.55
CA GLN A 2 19.52 -12.28 4.94
C GLN A 2 18.88 -13.17 3.86
N ALA A 3 17.59 -13.47 3.98
CA ALA A 3 16.87 -14.34 3.05
C ALA A 3 16.83 -13.79 1.61
N SER A 4 16.83 -12.47 1.38
CA SER A 4 16.74 -11.89 0.03
C SER A 4 18.01 -12.06 -0.81
N ASN A 5 19.16 -12.33 -0.17
CA ASN A 5 20.44 -12.58 -0.83
C ASN A 5 20.59 -14.03 -1.30
N ILE A 6 19.63 -14.91 -1.00
CA ILE A 6 19.69 -16.32 -1.41
C ILE A 6 19.44 -16.41 -2.90
N ASN A 7 20.35 -17.03 -3.65
CA ASN A 7 20.08 -17.38 -5.03
C ASN A 7 19.13 -18.59 -5.09
N VAL A 8 17.88 -18.36 -5.51
CA VAL A 8 16.83 -19.38 -5.59
C VAL A 8 17.27 -20.53 -6.50
N SER A 9 18.02 -20.23 -7.58
CA SER A 9 18.50 -21.26 -8.52
C SER A 9 19.48 -22.27 -7.89
N ASN A 10 20.10 -21.94 -6.76
CA ASN A 10 20.94 -22.89 -6.03
C ASN A 10 20.12 -23.96 -5.29
N PHE A 11 18.85 -23.67 -4.98
CA PHE A 11 17.95 -24.58 -4.26
C PHE A 11 16.93 -25.22 -5.20
N VAL A 12 16.42 -24.43 -6.16
CA VAL A 12 15.39 -24.82 -7.11
C VAL A 12 16.01 -24.90 -8.51
N SER A 13 16.50 -26.09 -8.83
CA SER A 13 17.17 -26.40 -10.10
C SER A 13 16.21 -26.57 -11.29
N VAL A 14 14.94 -26.89 -11.03
CA VAL A 14 13.92 -27.11 -12.07
C VAL A 14 13.00 -25.90 -12.17
N LYS A 15 12.75 -25.43 -13.39
CA LYS A 15 11.74 -24.40 -13.64
C LYS A 15 10.38 -25.07 -13.82
N LEU A 16 9.39 -24.76 -12.98
CA LEU A 16 8.07 -25.40 -13.06
C LEU A 16 7.46 -25.13 -14.43
N SER A 17 7.09 -26.21 -15.14
CA SER A 17 6.54 -26.12 -16.50
C SER A 17 5.28 -26.95 -16.71
N GLY A 18 4.96 -27.85 -15.76
CA GLY A 18 3.73 -28.62 -15.76
C GLY A 18 3.72 -29.71 -14.69
N ARG A 19 2.77 -30.65 -14.81
CA ARG A 19 2.59 -31.75 -13.84
C ARG A 19 3.82 -32.64 -13.69
N SER A 20 4.54 -32.88 -14.79
CA SER A 20 5.65 -33.82 -14.85
C SER A 20 6.81 -33.46 -13.91
N ASN A 21 7.04 -32.17 -13.65
CA ASN A 21 8.11 -31.71 -12.77
C ASN A 21 7.62 -31.03 -11.48
N TYR A 22 6.29 -30.95 -11.27
CA TYR A 22 5.71 -30.28 -10.11
C TYR A 22 6.19 -30.84 -8.77
N LYS A 23 6.20 -32.17 -8.59
CA LYS A 23 6.62 -32.79 -7.32
C LYS A 23 8.07 -32.45 -6.96
N ILE A 24 8.96 -32.46 -7.95
CA ILE A 24 10.38 -32.13 -7.77
C ILE A 24 10.53 -30.64 -7.44
N TRP A 25 9.88 -29.78 -8.22
CA TRP A 25 9.87 -28.34 -8.00
C TRP A 25 9.34 -27.97 -6.61
N LYS A 26 8.20 -28.56 -6.22
CA LYS A 26 7.54 -28.32 -4.92
C LYS A 26 8.46 -28.72 -3.78
N ALA A 27 9.09 -29.89 -3.84
CA ALA A 27 10.03 -30.33 -2.81
C ALA A 27 11.24 -29.39 -2.69
N GLN A 28 11.84 -28.98 -3.81
CA GLN A 28 12.98 -28.07 -3.81
C GLN A 28 12.62 -26.69 -3.24
N LEU A 29 11.48 -26.13 -3.65
CA LEU A 29 11.05 -24.82 -3.18
C LEU A 29 10.59 -24.86 -1.72
N LEU A 30 9.96 -25.96 -1.28
CA LEU A 30 9.58 -26.16 0.12
C LEU A 30 10.83 -26.22 1.01
N CYS A 31 11.86 -26.98 0.61
CA CYS A 31 13.15 -27.02 1.33
C CYS A 31 13.76 -25.61 1.48
N LEU A 32 13.71 -24.78 0.43
CA LEU A 32 14.16 -23.40 0.50
C LEU A 32 13.36 -22.61 1.55
N ILE A 33 12.03 -22.63 1.47
CA ILE A 33 11.14 -21.90 2.37
C ILE A 33 11.33 -22.34 3.83
N GLU A 34 11.42 -23.64 4.07
CA GLU A 34 11.65 -24.22 5.41
C GLU A 34 13.02 -23.83 5.97
N SER A 35 14.08 -23.84 5.14
CA SER A 35 15.43 -23.42 5.58
C SER A 35 15.48 -21.97 6.06
N GLN A 36 14.53 -21.14 5.61
CA GLN A 36 14.38 -19.73 6.00
C GLN A 36 13.32 -19.51 7.07
N LEU A 37 12.72 -20.58 7.60
CA LEU A 37 11.63 -20.54 8.58
C LEU A 37 10.40 -19.77 8.07
N LEU A 38 10.15 -19.75 6.75
CA LEU A 38 9.07 -19.00 6.11
C LEU A 38 7.83 -19.86 5.76
N LEU A 39 7.71 -21.05 6.34
CA LEU A 39 6.64 -22.00 5.99
C LEU A 39 5.23 -21.43 6.26
N HIS A 40 5.09 -20.62 7.30
CA HIS A 40 3.85 -19.90 7.66
C HIS A 40 3.35 -18.94 6.57
N ILE A 41 4.20 -18.53 5.61
CA ILE A 41 3.81 -17.61 4.52
C ILE A 41 2.90 -18.33 3.52
N ILE A 42 3.14 -19.62 3.30
CA ILE A 42 2.38 -20.42 2.32
C ILE A 42 1.36 -21.35 2.99
N ASP A 43 1.53 -21.66 4.28
CA ASP A 43 0.63 -22.51 5.05
C ASP A 43 0.07 -21.78 6.28
N ALA A 44 -1.22 -21.47 6.24
CA ALA A 44 -1.95 -20.80 7.32
C ALA A 44 -2.04 -21.63 8.61
N GLN A 45 -1.73 -22.93 8.57
CA GLN A 45 -1.72 -23.78 9.77
C GLN A 45 -0.45 -23.60 10.61
N ASN A 46 0.61 -23.01 10.04
CA ASN A 46 1.82 -22.68 10.78
C ASN A 46 1.74 -21.20 11.20
N GLN A 47 1.79 -20.92 12.50
CA GLN A 47 1.76 -19.54 12.99
C GLN A 47 3.13 -18.87 12.83
N PHE A 48 3.13 -17.62 12.38
CA PHE A 48 4.32 -16.77 12.33
C PHE A 48 4.79 -16.49 13.78
N PRO A 49 6.09 -16.59 14.12
CA PRO A 49 6.56 -16.21 15.44
C PRO A 49 6.21 -14.74 15.71
N MET A 50 5.34 -14.50 16.69
CA MET A 50 4.69 -13.19 16.99
C MET A 50 5.66 -12.08 17.43
N ASP A 51 6.97 -12.37 17.53
CA ASP A 51 8.01 -11.42 17.92
C ASP A 51 8.40 -10.43 16.80
N LYS A 52 8.01 -10.74 15.56
CA LYS A 52 8.38 -10.00 14.36
C LYS A 52 7.14 -9.35 13.75
N GLY A 53 6.98 -8.05 13.97
CA GLY A 53 5.78 -7.27 13.63
C GLY A 53 5.24 -7.43 12.20
N VAL A 54 3.95 -7.10 12.02
CA VAL A 54 3.12 -7.26 10.80
C VAL A 54 3.83 -6.90 9.49
N HIS A 55 4.72 -5.91 9.51
CA HIS A 55 5.52 -5.47 8.36
C HIS A 55 6.47 -6.56 7.82
N MET A 56 7.09 -7.36 8.69
CA MET A 56 7.97 -8.46 8.25
C MET A 56 7.18 -9.55 7.52
N ILE A 57 5.96 -9.84 7.98
CA ILE A 57 5.09 -10.84 7.34
C ILE A 57 4.76 -10.40 5.91
N ALA A 58 4.36 -9.15 5.72
CA ALA A 58 4.05 -8.62 4.39
C ALA A 58 5.27 -8.66 3.46
N GLN A 59 6.45 -8.28 3.95
CA GLN A 59 7.67 -8.34 3.15
C GLN A 59 8.08 -9.76 2.78
N TYR A 60 7.96 -10.71 3.72
CA TYR A 60 8.24 -12.13 3.44
C TYR A 60 7.21 -12.76 2.50
N ASP A 61 5.94 -12.35 2.56
CA ASP A 61 4.94 -12.75 1.56
C ASP A 61 5.37 -12.34 0.15
N LYS A 62 5.78 -11.07 -0.04
CA LYS A 62 6.28 -10.59 -1.34
C LYS A 62 7.57 -11.27 -1.76
N LEU A 63 8.47 -11.56 -0.81
CA LEU A 63 9.71 -12.29 -1.07
C LEU A 63 9.45 -13.71 -1.58
N VAL A 64 8.64 -14.49 -0.86
CA VAL A 64 8.31 -15.88 -1.23
C VAL A 64 7.51 -15.91 -2.53
N LYS A 65 6.58 -14.97 -2.73
CA LYS A 65 5.88 -14.80 -4.01
C LYS A 65 6.88 -14.55 -5.15
N GLY A 66 7.87 -13.69 -4.92
CA GLY A 66 8.98 -13.45 -5.83
C GLY A 66 9.74 -14.73 -6.19
N TRP A 67 10.13 -15.53 -5.20
CA TRP A 67 10.81 -16.82 -5.44
C TRP A 67 9.98 -17.81 -6.25
N ILE A 68 8.67 -17.88 -5.99
CA ILE A 68 7.76 -18.69 -6.80
C ILE A 68 7.79 -18.16 -8.24
N PHE A 69 7.60 -16.86 -8.46
CA PHE A 69 7.60 -16.26 -9.81
C PHE A 69 8.93 -16.44 -10.56
N GLY A 70 10.06 -16.37 -9.85
CA GLY A 70 11.39 -16.62 -10.38
C GLY A 70 11.61 -18.06 -10.85
N SER A 71 10.94 -19.02 -10.20
CA SER A 71 11.15 -20.46 -10.40
C SER A 71 10.10 -21.16 -11.27
N VAL A 72 9.09 -20.45 -11.78
CA VAL A 72 8.10 -20.98 -12.72
C VAL A 72 8.32 -20.47 -14.15
N ASN A 73 7.87 -21.20 -15.17
CA ASN A 73 7.92 -20.76 -16.56
C ASN A 73 6.80 -19.75 -16.90
N GLU A 74 6.94 -19.06 -18.03
CA GLU A 74 6.01 -18.02 -18.47
C GLU A 74 4.57 -18.53 -18.63
N LYS A 75 4.41 -19.76 -19.14
CA LYS A 75 3.08 -20.38 -19.29
C LYS A 75 2.36 -20.52 -17.96
N VAL A 76 3.05 -21.05 -16.95
CA VAL A 76 2.49 -21.21 -15.60
C VAL A 76 2.30 -19.86 -14.93
N LEU A 77 3.23 -18.92 -15.14
CA LEU A 77 3.19 -17.60 -14.54
C LEU A 77 1.96 -16.78 -14.96
N ASN A 78 1.50 -16.93 -16.22
CA ASN A 78 0.25 -16.32 -16.70
C ASN A 78 -0.96 -16.70 -15.85
N ASP A 79 -1.00 -17.91 -15.28
CA ASP A 79 -2.12 -18.37 -14.45
C ASP A 79 -2.04 -17.85 -12.99
N LEU A 80 -0.93 -17.20 -12.61
CA LEU A 80 -0.62 -16.80 -11.22
C LEU A 80 -0.54 -15.30 -11.00
N VAL A 81 -0.35 -14.52 -12.07
CA VAL A 81 0.08 -13.13 -12.00
C VAL A 81 -0.88 -12.23 -11.20
N ASP A 82 -2.19 -12.51 -11.29
CA ASP A 82 -3.26 -11.73 -10.64
C ASP A 82 -3.50 -12.10 -9.16
N LEU A 83 -2.75 -13.04 -8.58
CA LEU A 83 -2.98 -13.51 -7.21
C LEU A 83 -2.28 -12.62 -6.18
N GLY A 84 -3.00 -12.23 -5.13
CA GLY A 84 -2.54 -11.21 -4.17
C GLY A 84 -1.36 -11.63 -3.30
N THR A 85 -1.32 -12.88 -2.83
CA THR A 85 -0.37 -13.37 -1.81
C THR A 85 0.39 -14.61 -2.25
N ALA A 86 1.54 -14.89 -1.63
CA ALA A 86 2.32 -16.10 -1.88
C ALA A 86 1.50 -17.37 -1.57
N GLN A 87 0.68 -17.33 -0.52
CA GLN A 87 -0.24 -18.42 -0.18
C GLN A 87 -1.25 -18.71 -1.30
N MET A 88 -1.90 -17.68 -1.84
CA MET A 88 -2.86 -17.87 -2.94
C MET A 88 -2.20 -18.49 -4.16
N VAL A 89 -0.98 -18.03 -4.49
CA VAL A 89 -0.16 -18.59 -5.56
C VAL A 89 0.16 -20.06 -5.29
N TRP A 90 0.59 -20.39 -4.08
CA TRP A 90 0.93 -21.76 -3.67
C TRP A 90 -0.28 -22.70 -3.78
N MET A 91 -1.43 -22.29 -3.24
CA MET A 91 -2.68 -23.06 -3.31
C MET A 91 -3.15 -23.27 -4.75
N LYS A 92 -3.04 -22.26 -5.61
CA LYS A 92 -3.39 -22.37 -7.03
C LYS A 92 -2.50 -23.41 -7.71
N LEU A 93 -1.19 -23.36 -7.50
CA LEU A 93 -0.24 -24.32 -8.06
C LEU A 93 -0.53 -25.76 -7.60
N ASP A 94 -0.85 -25.94 -6.32
CA ASP A 94 -1.24 -27.25 -5.78
C ASP A 94 -2.52 -27.77 -6.46
N SER A 95 -3.53 -26.93 -6.62
CA SER A 95 -4.78 -27.31 -7.30
C SER A 95 -4.60 -27.69 -8.78
N LEU A 96 -3.65 -27.06 -9.49
CA LEU A 96 -3.41 -27.31 -10.91
C LEU A 96 -2.65 -28.63 -11.15
N PHE A 97 -1.69 -28.92 -10.27
CA PHE A 97 -0.67 -29.94 -10.53
C PHE A 97 -0.63 -31.10 -9.54
N ASN A 98 -1.28 -31.00 -8.38
CA ASN A 98 -1.29 -32.04 -7.34
C ASN A 98 -2.57 -32.92 -7.34
N LEU A 99 -3.44 -32.75 -8.34
CA LEU A 99 -4.63 -33.61 -8.48
C LEU A 99 -4.22 -35.05 -8.80
N PRO A 100 -4.78 -36.06 -8.12
CA PRO A 100 -4.64 -37.45 -8.54
C PRO A 100 -5.21 -37.57 -9.95
N LEU A 101 -4.47 -38.25 -10.83
CA LEU A 101 -4.96 -38.61 -12.15
C LEU A 101 -6.33 -39.26 -11.96
N SER A 102 -7.38 -38.69 -12.56
CA SER A 102 -8.57 -39.49 -12.80
C SER A 102 -8.13 -40.60 -13.73
N ASP A 103 -8.37 -41.84 -13.33
CA ASP A 103 -7.95 -43.06 -14.02
C ASP A 103 -8.63 -43.21 -15.39
N THR A 104 -8.24 -42.39 -16.34
CA THR A 104 -8.49 -42.59 -17.76
C THR A 104 -7.23 -42.19 -18.51
N GLU A 105 -6.21 -43.03 -18.43
CA GLU A 105 -5.48 -43.55 -19.59
C GLU A 105 -4.38 -44.51 -19.12
N GLY A 106 -4.33 -45.67 -19.77
CA GLY A 106 -3.53 -46.82 -19.36
C GLY A 106 -2.04 -46.67 -19.57
N ASP A 107 -1.33 -47.36 -18.67
CA ASP A 107 -0.10 -48.14 -18.88
C ASP A 107 1.18 -47.42 -19.33
N SER A 108 2.13 -47.22 -18.40
CA SER A 108 3.30 -48.12 -18.26
C SER A 108 4.28 -47.66 -17.16
N SER A 109 4.37 -48.47 -16.10
CA SER A 109 5.51 -48.77 -15.19
C SER A 109 6.65 -47.75 -14.93
N ASN A 110 6.70 -47.23 -13.70
CA ASN A 110 7.76 -47.45 -12.68
C ASN A 110 7.76 -46.30 -11.66
N ALA A 111 7.11 -46.49 -10.50
CA ALA A 111 7.16 -45.58 -9.35
C ALA A 111 7.63 -46.33 -8.10
N PRO A 112 8.45 -45.73 -7.22
CA PRO A 112 8.89 -46.36 -5.99
C PRO A 112 7.78 -46.34 -4.93
N ASP A 113 7.85 -47.34 -4.05
CA ASP A 113 6.84 -47.81 -3.10
C ASP A 113 6.37 -46.74 -2.08
N VAL A 114 5.05 -46.52 -2.02
CA VAL A 114 4.35 -45.49 -1.21
C VAL A 114 4.28 -45.89 0.28
N SER A 115 4.71 -47.10 0.66
CA SER A 115 4.62 -47.61 2.03
C SER A 115 5.60 -46.98 3.04
N THR A 116 6.64 -46.27 2.58
CA THR A 116 7.71 -45.75 3.47
C THR A 116 7.34 -44.42 4.14
N ILE A 117 6.44 -43.62 3.55
CA ILE A 117 6.11 -42.26 4.04
C ILE A 117 5.17 -42.32 5.25
N ASP A 118 4.20 -43.25 5.26
CA ASP A 118 3.23 -43.39 6.36
C ASP A 118 3.87 -43.92 7.66
N ALA A 119 5.02 -44.61 7.58
CA ALA A 119 5.75 -45.10 8.75
C ALA A 119 6.62 -44.02 9.44
N ILE A 120 6.98 -42.94 8.74
CA ILE A 120 7.93 -41.92 9.23
C ILE A 120 7.21 -40.75 9.94
N ALA A 121 5.95 -40.46 9.58
CA ALA A 121 5.18 -39.36 10.14
C ALA A 121 5.07 -39.34 11.69
N PRO A 122 4.86 -40.49 12.39
CA PRO A 122 4.80 -40.50 13.85
C PRO A 122 6.13 -40.14 14.51
N VAL A 123 7.25 -40.59 13.92
CA VAL A 123 8.61 -40.37 14.44
C VAL A 123 9.01 -38.89 14.34
N ILE A 124 8.66 -38.24 13.22
CA ILE A 124 8.90 -36.80 13.02
C ILE A 124 8.06 -35.96 13.99
N SER A 125 6.82 -36.37 14.29
CA SER A 125 5.97 -35.68 15.27
C SER A 125 6.56 -35.71 16.67
N THR A 126 7.10 -36.86 17.12
CA THR A 126 7.73 -36.98 18.44
C THR A 126 9.03 -36.17 18.53
N MET A 127 9.86 -36.21 17.48
CA MET A 127 11.10 -35.42 17.42
C MET A 127 10.84 -33.91 17.45
N ARG A 128 9.77 -33.44 16.81
CA ARG A 128 9.36 -32.03 16.82
C ARG A 128 9.01 -31.54 18.23
N GLU A 129 8.23 -32.31 18.97
CA GLU A 129 7.79 -31.96 20.33
C GLU A 129 8.94 -32.02 21.35
N ASP A 130 9.85 -32.98 21.23
CA ASP A 130 11.07 -33.02 22.05
C ASP A 130 11.98 -31.81 21.79
N LEU A 131 12.04 -31.33 20.54
CA LEU A 131 12.81 -30.13 20.18
C LEU A 131 12.20 -28.85 20.77
N LYS A 132 10.87 -28.72 20.74
CA LYS A 132 10.13 -27.62 21.40
C LYS A 132 10.38 -27.60 22.90
N TYR A 133 10.35 -28.77 23.55
CA TYR A 133 10.65 -28.88 24.97
C TYR A 133 12.08 -28.45 25.30
N LEU A 134 13.07 -28.87 24.51
CA LEU A 134 14.47 -28.46 24.69
C LEU A 134 14.70 -26.97 24.45
N GLN A 135 13.98 -26.36 23.51
CA GLN A 135 14.01 -24.92 23.29
C GLN A 135 13.47 -24.17 24.51
N ALA A 136 12.31 -24.58 25.03
CA ALA A 136 11.72 -23.99 26.23
C ALA A 136 12.59 -24.22 27.48
N LEU A 137 13.23 -25.38 27.62
CA LEU A 137 14.07 -25.69 28.79
C LEU A 137 15.28 -24.75 28.94
N ASN A 138 15.82 -24.24 27.84
CA ASN A 138 17.01 -23.39 27.81
C ASN A 138 16.68 -21.89 27.90
N VAL A 139 15.42 -21.51 28.12
CA VAL A 139 15.01 -20.11 28.20
C VAL A 139 15.48 -19.49 29.51
N ASP A 140 16.22 -18.39 29.40
CA ASP A 140 16.48 -17.51 30.52
C ASP A 140 15.28 -16.58 30.72
N VAL A 141 14.50 -16.87 31.76
CA VAL A 141 13.28 -16.15 32.13
C VAL A 141 13.54 -14.67 32.42
N SER A 142 14.76 -14.31 32.83
CA SER A 142 15.14 -12.92 33.13
C SER A 142 15.17 -12.01 31.89
N ASN A 143 15.27 -12.60 30.68
CA ASN A 143 15.17 -11.85 29.44
C ASN A 143 13.73 -11.42 29.09
N PHE A 144 12.73 -12.02 29.74
CA PHE A 144 11.32 -11.81 29.44
C PHE A 144 10.59 -11.09 30.57
N VAL A 145 11.01 -11.29 31.81
CA VAL A 145 10.39 -10.66 32.98
C VAL A 145 11.22 -9.48 33.44
N SER A 146 10.67 -8.28 33.22
CA SER A 146 11.34 -7.01 33.50
C SER A 146 11.64 -6.79 34.99
N GLU A 147 10.74 -7.27 35.87
CA GLU A 147 10.87 -7.20 37.32
C GLU A 147 10.26 -8.43 37.99
N ASN A 148 10.89 -8.95 39.04
CA ASN A 148 10.32 -10.04 39.84
C ASN A 148 8.99 -9.62 40.49
N LEU A 149 8.06 -10.56 40.70
CA LEU A 149 6.83 -10.31 41.43
C LEU A 149 7.19 -9.91 42.88
N VAL A 150 6.75 -8.71 43.28
CA VAL A 150 6.96 -8.18 44.63
C VAL A 150 5.63 -7.95 45.34
N GLY A 151 4.55 -7.66 44.59
CA GLY A 151 3.23 -7.51 45.17
C GLY A 151 2.18 -7.05 44.16
N LYS A 152 1.05 -6.53 44.66
CA LYS A 152 -0.07 -6.08 43.82
C LYS A 152 0.29 -4.95 42.84
N ILE A 153 1.29 -4.15 43.17
CA ILE A 153 1.66 -2.96 42.40
C ILE A 153 2.23 -3.35 41.04
N ASN A 154 3.12 -4.35 40.99
CA ASN A 154 3.75 -4.78 39.75
C ASN A 154 3.15 -6.07 39.16
N TYR A 155 2.11 -6.63 39.79
CA TYR A 155 1.46 -7.86 39.33
C TYR A 155 0.95 -7.76 37.88
N HIS A 156 0.40 -6.62 37.46
CA HIS A 156 -0.13 -6.51 36.10
C HIS A 156 0.97 -6.57 35.04
N THR A 157 2.08 -5.84 35.26
CA THR A 157 3.26 -5.88 34.39
C THR A 157 3.88 -7.28 34.39
N TRP A 158 4.16 -7.84 35.57
CA TRP A 158 4.70 -9.20 35.72
C TRP A 158 3.82 -10.26 35.07
N LYS A 159 2.49 -10.16 35.21
CA LYS A 159 1.53 -11.09 34.58
C LYS A 159 1.61 -11.00 33.06
N THR A 160 1.69 -9.81 32.50
CA THR A 160 1.83 -9.59 31.05
C THR A 160 3.14 -10.18 30.54
N ASP A 161 4.26 -9.91 31.21
CA ASP A 161 5.57 -10.46 30.87
C ASP A 161 5.58 -12.00 30.93
N MET A 162 5.00 -12.60 31.97
CA MET A 162 4.89 -14.05 32.10
C MET A 162 3.94 -14.67 31.08
N LEU A 163 2.82 -14.03 30.77
CA LEU A 163 1.92 -14.48 29.69
C LEU A 163 2.64 -14.45 28.36
N PHE A 164 3.39 -13.40 28.06
CA PHE A 164 4.17 -13.29 26.83
C PHE A 164 5.23 -14.41 26.72
N LEU A 165 5.92 -14.73 27.81
CA LEU A 165 6.85 -15.87 27.85
C LEU A 165 6.15 -17.22 27.61
N ILE A 166 5.00 -17.45 28.27
CA ILE A 166 4.24 -18.70 28.13
C ILE A 166 3.61 -18.82 26.74
N GLU A 167 3.14 -17.71 26.16
CA GLU A 167 2.57 -17.62 24.81
C GLU A 167 3.62 -17.85 23.72
N SER A 168 4.81 -17.24 23.86
CA SER A 168 5.91 -17.41 22.91
C SER A 168 6.45 -18.84 22.80
N HIS A 169 6.14 -19.70 23.77
CA HIS A 169 6.49 -21.12 23.78
C HIS A 169 5.30 -22.06 23.56
N GLU A 170 4.14 -21.53 23.15
CA GLU A 170 2.89 -22.27 22.91
C GLU A 170 2.34 -22.99 24.17
N LEU A 171 2.73 -22.57 25.38
CA LEU A 171 2.40 -23.24 26.65
C LEU A 171 1.15 -22.67 27.35
N VAL A 172 0.36 -21.84 26.67
CA VAL A 172 -0.87 -21.22 27.22
C VAL A 172 -1.86 -22.28 27.73
N HIS A 173 -1.91 -23.43 27.07
CA HIS A 173 -2.76 -24.55 27.46
C HIS A 173 -2.36 -25.15 28.83
N ILE A 174 -1.12 -24.96 29.27
CA ILE A 174 -0.63 -25.38 30.60
C ILE A 174 -1.20 -24.49 31.71
N ILE A 175 -1.61 -23.24 31.43
CA ILE A 175 -2.23 -22.33 32.41
C ILE A 175 -3.76 -22.25 32.27
N HIS A 176 -4.34 -22.51 31.09
CA HIS A 176 -5.79 -22.42 30.83
C HIS A 176 -6.43 -23.78 30.52
N ALA A 177 -7.46 -24.16 31.29
CA ALA A 177 -8.16 -25.43 31.14
C ALA A 177 -9.05 -25.56 29.88
N GLU A 178 -9.30 -24.47 29.15
CA GLU A 178 -10.24 -24.41 28.01
C GLU A 178 -9.56 -24.57 26.63
N ALA A 179 -8.22 -24.61 26.56
CA ALA A 179 -7.49 -24.78 25.30
C ALA A 179 -7.53 -26.26 24.85
N ARG A 180 -7.99 -26.51 23.61
CA ARG A 180 -8.18 -27.87 23.05
C ARG A 180 -6.83 -28.51 22.65
N PHE A 181 -6.37 -29.48 23.43
CA PHE A 181 -5.37 -30.50 23.05
C PHE A 181 -5.94 -31.89 23.41
N PRO A 182 -5.53 -33.00 22.78
CA PRO A 182 -6.02 -34.35 23.12
C PRO A 182 -5.71 -34.66 24.59
N GLN A 183 -6.77 -34.70 25.40
CA GLN A 183 -6.70 -34.94 26.83
C GLN A 183 -6.30 -36.39 27.10
N ASP A 184 -5.02 -36.60 27.41
CA ASP A 184 -4.67 -37.65 28.36
C ASP A 184 -3.84 -37.04 29.48
N LYS A 185 -4.44 -36.87 30.67
CA LYS A 185 -3.75 -36.35 31.87
C LYS A 185 -2.58 -37.25 32.31
N ALA A 186 -2.43 -38.41 31.67
CA ALA A 186 -1.33 -39.34 31.84
C ALA A 186 -0.12 -39.07 30.92
N ASP A 187 -0.22 -38.14 29.96
CA ASP A 187 0.86 -37.85 29.02
C ASP A 187 2.14 -37.34 29.74
N PRO A 188 3.28 -38.05 29.59
CA PRO A 188 4.56 -37.65 30.19
C PRO A 188 5.02 -36.26 29.76
N LEU A 189 4.67 -35.79 28.56
CA LEU A 189 5.13 -34.50 28.03
C LEU A 189 4.40 -33.33 28.69
N THR A 190 3.10 -33.44 28.89
CA THR A 190 2.29 -32.46 29.65
C THR A 190 2.86 -32.22 31.06
N LYS A 191 3.33 -33.28 31.74
CA LYS A 191 3.98 -33.16 33.07
C LYS A 191 5.33 -32.44 33.01
N LYS A 192 6.09 -32.63 31.93
CA LYS A 192 7.37 -31.93 31.74
C LYS A 192 7.17 -30.43 31.54
N TYR A 193 6.17 -30.04 30.75
CA TYR A 193 5.84 -28.63 30.55
C TYR A 193 5.22 -27.96 31.79
N ASP A 194 4.37 -28.67 32.54
CA ASP A 194 3.87 -28.20 33.84
C ASP A 194 5.04 -27.92 34.81
N SER A 195 6.00 -28.84 34.91
CA SER A 195 7.18 -28.62 35.76
C SER A 195 8.05 -27.44 35.28
N LEU A 196 8.17 -27.24 33.97
CA LEU A 196 8.97 -26.16 33.38
C LEU A 196 8.37 -24.79 33.69
N VAL A 197 7.09 -24.59 33.35
CA VAL A 197 6.40 -23.31 33.56
C VAL A 197 6.29 -22.99 35.05
N ARG A 198 6.13 -24.00 35.91
CA ARG A 198 6.19 -23.83 37.37
C ARG A 198 7.56 -23.33 37.83
N GLY A 199 8.63 -23.82 37.22
CA GLY A 199 9.99 -23.34 37.45
C GLY A 199 10.12 -21.85 37.12
N TRP A 200 9.62 -21.43 35.96
CA TRP A 200 9.63 -20.02 35.53
C TRP A 200 8.85 -19.09 36.45
N LEU A 201 7.67 -19.53 36.91
CA LEU A 201 6.85 -18.76 37.85
C LEU A 201 7.57 -18.58 39.19
N LEU A 202 8.13 -19.66 39.73
CA LEU A 202 8.82 -19.61 41.03
C LEU A 202 10.14 -18.83 40.98
N SER A 203 10.86 -18.86 39.85
CA SER A 203 12.14 -18.15 39.70
C SER A 203 11.99 -16.63 39.56
N THR A 204 10.78 -16.17 39.24
CA THR A 204 10.48 -14.74 39.06
C THR A 204 9.70 -14.14 40.23
N MET A 205 9.53 -14.90 41.31
CA MET A 205 8.92 -14.44 42.55
C MET A 205 10.00 -14.16 43.60
N ASN A 206 9.73 -13.25 44.54
CA ASN A 206 10.58 -13.12 45.72
C ASN A 206 10.46 -14.35 46.64
N ASP A 207 11.43 -14.55 47.54
CA ASP A 207 11.51 -15.74 48.39
C ASP A 207 10.22 -16.01 49.18
N THR A 208 9.62 -14.96 49.75
CA THR A 208 8.38 -15.06 50.53
C THR A 208 7.19 -15.56 49.69
N GLN A 209 7.04 -15.07 48.46
CA GLN A 209 5.99 -15.50 47.55
C GLN A 209 6.29 -16.87 46.95
N SER A 210 7.55 -17.13 46.60
CA SER A 210 7.97 -18.43 46.07
C SER A 210 7.64 -19.55 47.06
N ASP A 211 7.88 -19.34 48.36
CA ASP A 211 7.51 -20.29 49.41
C ASP A 211 5.99 -20.46 49.57
N GLU A 212 5.21 -19.38 49.50
CA GLU A 212 3.74 -19.44 49.55
C GLU A 212 3.15 -20.24 48.38
N PHE A 213 3.69 -20.07 47.17
CA PHE A 213 3.16 -20.71 45.97
C PHE A 213 3.81 -22.07 45.66
N ARG A 214 4.86 -22.48 46.37
CA ARG A 214 5.50 -23.80 46.22
C ARG A 214 4.59 -24.97 46.52
N MET A 215 3.54 -24.76 47.32
CA MET A 215 2.63 -25.82 47.74
C MET A 215 1.62 -26.27 46.66
N TYR A 216 1.47 -25.51 45.56
CA TYR A 216 0.57 -25.88 44.46
C TYR A 216 1.20 -26.95 43.57
N ARG A 217 0.40 -27.97 43.24
CA ARG A 217 0.87 -29.18 42.54
C ARG A 217 0.90 -29.01 41.03
N SER A 218 0.09 -28.10 40.47
CA SER A 218 0.06 -27.78 39.05
C SER A 218 0.20 -26.28 38.81
N VAL A 219 0.68 -25.94 37.61
CA VAL A 219 0.77 -24.55 37.13
C VAL A 219 -0.60 -23.90 37.06
N GLN A 220 -1.64 -24.64 36.67
CA GLN A 220 -3.02 -24.12 36.59
C GLN A 220 -3.55 -23.66 37.94
N GLU A 221 -3.35 -24.47 38.99
CA GLU A 221 -3.75 -24.10 40.36
C GLU A 221 -2.97 -22.89 40.85
N MET A 222 -1.67 -22.84 40.57
CA MET A 222 -0.78 -21.74 40.92
C MET A 222 -1.22 -20.44 40.22
N TRP A 223 -1.47 -20.49 38.91
CA TRP A 223 -1.89 -19.36 38.09
C TRP A 223 -3.26 -18.80 38.53
N LYS A 224 -4.25 -19.67 38.75
CA LYS A 224 -5.56 -19.27 39.26
C LYS A 224 -5.47 -18.61 40.64
N ARG A 225 -4.57 -19.10 41.49
CA ARG A 225 -4.36 -18.49 42.81
C ARG A 225 -3.73 -17.11 42.69
N LEU A 226 -2.72 -16.93 41.85
CA LEU A 226 -2.11 -15.62 41.58
C LEU A 226 -3.16 -14.61 41.15
N GLU A 227 -4.05 -14.99 40.22
CA GLU A 227 -5.17 -14.15 39.80
C GLU A 227 -6.10 -13.81 40.97
N SER A 228 -6.45 -14.77 41.82
CA SER A 228 -7.30 -14.48 42.98
C SER A 228 -6.64 -13.56 44.03
N THR A 229 -5.33 -13.67 44.22
CA THR A 229 -4.59 -12.97 45.27
C THR A 229 -4.33 -11.50 44.88
N PHE A 230 -4.03 -11.26 43.60
CA PHE A 230 -3.55 -9.96 43.16
C PHE A 230 -4.57 -9.12 42.36
N THR A 231 -5.70 -9.69 41.90
CA THR A 231 -6.68 -9.01 41.01
C THR A 231 -7.94 -8.46 41.71
N TYR A 232 -7.91 -8.19 43.03
CA TYR A 232 -9.12 -7.76 43.78
C TYR A 232 -9.65 -6.38 43.34
N GLN A 233 -10.87 -6.34 42.77
CA GLN A 233 -11.68 -5.13 42.56
C GLN A 233 -12.75 -4.99 43.67
N PRO A 234 -13.10 -3.77 44.13
CA PRO A 234 -14.11 -3.58 45.16
C PRO A 234 -15.50 -3.85 44.60
N LYS A 235 -16.30 -4.64 45.32
CA LYS A 235 -17.74 -4.80 45.06
C LYS A 235 -18.43 -3.45 45.29
N THR A 236 -18.84 -2.77 44.22
CA THR A 236 -19.82 -1.69 44.31
C THR A 236 -21.22 -2.29 44.34
N SER A 237 -21.89 -2.06 45.45
CA SER A 237 -23.30 -2.37 45.70
C SER A 237 -24.24 -1.40 44.99
N ASP A 238 -25.34 -1.96 44.51
CA ASP A 238 -26.70 -1.42 44.41
C ASP A 238 -27.11 -0.43 43.28
N SER A 239 -27.80 -1.03 42.31
CA SER A 239 -29.12 -0.67 41.77
C SER A 239 -29.38 0.73 41.20
N VAL A 240 -29.65 0.80 39.89
CA VAL A 240 -30.94 1.30 39.34
C VAL A 240 -31.24 0.56 38.03
N LYS A 241 -32.35 -0.19 38.02
CA LYS A 241 -33.00 -0.69 36.80
C LYS A 241 -33.69 0.48 36.08
N LYS A 242 -33.55 0.56 34.76
CA LYS A 242 -34.60 1.14 33.92
C LYS A 242 -34.60 0.50 32.53
N ASP A 243 -35.56 -0.41 32.34
CA ASP A 243 -36.05 -0.82 31.04
C ASP A 243 -36.69 0.37 30.31
N THR A 244 -36.42 0.52 29.02
CA THR A 244 -37.38 0.38 27.89
C THR A 244 -36.86 1.12 26.65
N GLY A 245 -36.90 0.46 25.48
CA GLY A 245 -37.07 1.13 24.20
C GLY A 245 -36.11 0.71 23.09
N ASP A 246 -36.48 -0.33 22.35
CA ASP A 246 -35.93 -0.68 21.03
C ASP A 246 -36.12 0.48 20.04
N THR A 247 -35.03 1.01 19.50
CA THR A 247 -34.96 1.62 18.17
C THR A 247 -33.57 1.34 17.59
N LYS A 248 -33.54 0.57 16.50
CA LYS A 248 -32.34 0.37 15.67
C LYS A 248 -32.01 1.69 14.97
N ASP A 249 -30.90 2.30 15.37
CA ASP A 249 -30.26 3.41 14.66
C ASP A 249 -28.89 2.95 14.13
N ASP A 250 -28.78 2.87 12.80
CA ASP A 250 -27.54 2.62 12.04
C ASP A 250 -26.57 3.83 12.01
N SER A 251 -26.73 4.81 12.93
CA SER A 251 -25.89 6.02 13.02
C SER A 251 -24.73 5.90 14.02
N SER A 252 -24.56 4.72 14.65
CA SER A 252 -23.65 4.53 15.78
C SER A 252 -22.17 4.30 15.42
N ASN A 253 -21.84 4.06 14.15
CA ASN A 253 -20.44 3.85 13.74
C ASN A 253 -19.68 5.18 13.52
N GLU A 254 -20.25 6.15 12.79
CA GLU A 254 -19.59 7.46 12.59
C GLU A 254 -19.40 8.25 13.90
N THR A 255 -20.35 8.14 14.83
CA THR A 255 -20.27 8.81 16.15
C THR A 255 -19.28 8.12 17.09
N LYS A 256 -19.05 6.80 16.96
CA LYS A 256 -17.98 6.10 17.68
C LYS A 256 -16.60 6.50 17.16
N ASP A 257 -16.41 6.60 15.84
CA ASP A 257 -15.13 7.00 15.24
C ASP A 257 -14.79 8.48 15.53
N LEU A 258 -15.78 9.37 15.54
CA LEU A 258 -15.60 10.78 15.95
C LEU A 258 -15.27 10.94 17.45
N ASN A 259 -15.90 10.16 18.33
CA ASN A 259 -15.56 10.16 19.76
C ASN A 259 -14.19 9.50 20.03
N TYR A 260 -13.83 8.49 19.25
CA TYR A 260 -12.53 7.81 19.33
C TYR A 260 -11.38 8.74 18.85
N MET A 261 -11.64 9.57 17.84
CA MET A 261 -10.73 10.63 17.37
C MET A 261 -10.53 11.75 18.41
N HIS A 262 -11.59 12.17 19.10
CA HIS A 262 -11.50 13.21 20.13
C HIS A 262 -10.69 12.77 21.37
N LEU A 263 -10.69 11.47 21.69
CA LEU A 263 -9.83 10.91 22.73
C LEU A 263 -8.34 10.91 22.32
N LYS A 264 -8.04 10.63 21.04
CA LYS A 264 -6.66 10.54 20.54
C LYS A 264 -6.03 11.90 20.21
N SER A 265 -6.80 12.93 19.88
CA SER A 265 -6.25 14.29 19.69
C SER A 265 -5.71 14.92 20.98
N ASN A 266 -6.10 14.42 22.15
CA ASN A 266 -5.68 14.91 23.47
C ASN A 266 -4.45 14.17 24.02
N VAL A 267 -3.81 13.32 23.22
CA VAL A 267 -2.60 12.60 23.63
C VAL A 267 -1.48 13.61 23.86
N ASN A 268 -0.95 13.61 25.08
CA ASN A 268 0.24 14.40 25.40
C ASN A 268 1.47 13.73 24.79
N VAL A 269 1.81 14.07 23.55
CA VAL A 269 2.96 13.50 22.83
C VAL A 269 4.26 13.60 23.66
N SER A 270 4.42 14.67 24.46
CA SER A 270 5.60 14.86 25.31
C SER A 270 5.73 13.89 26.48
N SER A 271 4.66 13.16 26.86
CA SER A 271 4.75 12.09 27.87
C SER A 271 5.28 10.77 27.28
N PHE A 272 5.30 10.65 25.95
CA PHE A 272 5.80 9.46 25.25
C PHE A 272 7.14 9.73 24.58
N VAL A 273 7.29 10.90 23.97
CA VAL A 273 8.49 11.33 23.26
C VAL A 273 9.17 12.43 24.04
N SER A 274 10.17 12.05 24.84
CA SER A 274 10.90 12.96 25.73
C SER A 274 12.04 13.68 25.01
N VAL A 275 12.51 13.14 23.88
CA VAL A 275 13.64 13.67 23.11
C VAL A 275 13.13 14.39 21.87
N LYS A 276 13.74 15.52 21.51
CA LYS A 276 13.43 16.19 20.24
C LYS A 276 14.40 15.75 19.15
N LEU A 277 13.90 15.31 17.99
CA LEU A 277 14.76 15.00 16.84
C LEU A 277 15.52 16.26 16.41
N SER A 278 16.85 16.18 16.44
CA SER A 278 17.74 17.27 16.01
C SER A 278 18.76 16.83 14.99
N ASP A 279 19.36 15.65 15.20
CA ASP A 279 20.47 15.12 14.43
C ASP A 279 20.54 13.58 14.60
N HIS A 280 21.55 12.93 14.01
CA HIS A 280 21.72 11.48 14.07
C HIS A 280 21.88 10.94 15.49
N SER A 281 22.46 11.70 16.42
CA SER A 281 22.82 11.19 17.75
C SER A 281 21.61 10.83 18.60
N ASN A 282 20.46 11.45 18.33
CA ASN A 282 19.23 11.22 19.08
C ASN A 282 18.11 10.55 18.27
N TYR A 283 18.37 10.23 17.01
CA TYR A 283 17.39 9.63 16.11
C TYR A 283 16.86 8.29 16.62
N ASN A 284 17.74 7.36 17.01
CA ASN A 284 17.31 6.01 17.43
C ASN A 284 16.39 6.07 18.66
N ILE A 285 16.75 6.87 19.67
CA ILE A 285 15.92 7.07 20.86
C ILE A 285 14.58 7.72 20.50
N TRP A 286 14.61 8.78 19.67
CA TRP A 286 13.41 9.46 19.20
C TRP A 286 12.48 8.51 18.42
N ARG A 287 13.06 7.71 17.52
CA ARG A 287 12.37 6.74 16.67
C ARG A 287 11.65 5.71 17.52
N ASP A 288 12.33 5.09 18.47
CA ASP A 288 11.74 4.04 19.32
C ASP A 288 10.61 4.58 20.20
N GLN A 289 10.78 5.79 20.74
CA GLN A 289 9.72 6.50 21.48
C GLN A 289 8.50 6.80 20.59
N MET A 290 8.73 7.24 19.36
CA MET A 290 7.67 7.55 18.42
C MET A 290 6.95 6.28 17.93
N LEU A 291 7.68 5.19 17.66
CA LEU A 291 7.09 3.90 17.32
C LEU A 291 6.24 3.36 18.47
N SER A 292 6.72 3.44 19.71
CA SER A 292 5.95 3.06 20.91
C SER A 292 4.66 3.88 21.06
N LEU A 293 4.72 5.19 20.78
CA LEU A 293 3.54 6.06 20.74
C LEU A 293 2.53 5.61 19.67
N LEU A 294 3.01 5.30 18.47
CA LEU A 294 2.14 4.86 17.37
C LEU A 294 1.55 3.48 17.64
N GLU A 295 2.31 2.54 18.19
CA GLU A 295 1.85 1.20 18.54
C GLU A 295 0.80 1.22 19.65
N SER A 296 1.05 1.96 20.74
CA SER A 296 0.09 2.12 21.84
C SER A 296 -1.24 2.72 21.39
N HIS A 297 -1.26 3.43 20.26
CA HIS A 297 -2.46 4.01 19.66
C HIS A 297 -2.93 3.26 18.40
N CYS A 298 -2.34 2.11 18.06
CA CYS A 298 -2.64 1.34 16.86
C CYS A 298 -2.51 2.14 15.55
N LEU A 299 -1.67 3.19 15.52
CA LEU A 299 -1.43 4.07 14.36
C LEU A 299 -0.15 3.72 13.60
N LEU A 300 0.54 2.63 13.95
CA LEU A 300 1.78 2.24 13.26
C LEU A 300 1.60 2.09 11.74
N HIS A 301 0.43 1.65 11.30
CA HIS A 301 0.07 1.48 9.89
C HIS A 301 0.01 2.80 9.10
N THR A 302 -0.13 3.97 9.75
CA THR A 302 -0.21 5.26 9.06
C THR A 302 1.13 5.70 8.48
N ILE A 303 2.25 5.26 9.04
CA ILE A 303 3.61 5.56 8.56
C ILE A 303 4.18 4.45 7.64
N GLN A 304 3.47 3.34 7.46
CA GLN A 304 3.90 2.20 6.62
C GLN A 304 3.47 2.37 5.16
N ILE A 305 4.42 2.20 4.23
CA ILE A 305 4.23 2.42 2.77
C ILE A 305 3.36 1.33 2.10
N CYS A 306 3.20 0.16 2.74
CA CYS A 306 2.61 -1.03 2.12
C CYS A 306 1.07 -1.11 2.18
N PHE A 307 0.39 -0.14 2.78
CA PHE A 307 -1.08 -0.16 2.85
C PHE A 307 -1.69 0.70 1.74
N PRO A 308 -2.61 0.16 0.91
CA PRO A 308 -3.34 0.95 -0.07
C PRO A 308 -4.37 1.81 0.66
N TRP A 309 -3.93 2.98 1.09
CA TRP A 309 -4.82 3.98 1.65
C TRP A 309 -5.62 4.64 0.53
N ASP A 310 -6.94 4.63 0.67
CA ASP A 310 -7.79 5.47 -0.16
C ASP A 310 -7.48 6.93 0.21
N LYS A 311 -6.80 7.64 -0.69
CA LYS A 311 -6.42 9.04 -0.49
C LYS A 311 -7.63 9.95 -0.34
N ASP A 312 -8.80 9.50 -0.78
CA ASP A 312 -10.05 10.24 -0.72
C ASP A 312 -10.87 9.92 0.55
N ASP A 313 -10.45 8.96 1.36
CA ASP A 313 -11.11 8.63 2.63
C ASP A 313 -10.85 9.72 3.70
N PRO A 314 -11.91 10.41 4.19
CA PRO A 314 -11.77 11.49 5.17
C PRO A 314 -11.20 11.03 6.52
N VAL A 315 -11.35 9.75 6.88
CA VAL A 315 -10.83 9.20 8.14
C VAL A 315 -9.32 9.04 8.05
N THR A 316 -8.84 8.50 6.93
CA THR A 316 -7.42 8.35 6.60
C THR A 316 -6.69 9.70 6.57
N GLN A 317 -7.25 10.71 5.91
CA GLN A 317 -6.66 12.06 5.87
C GLN A 317 -6.52 12.66 7.28
N LYS A 318 -7.48 12.40 8.19
CA LYS A 318 -7.41 12.88 9.57
C LYS A 318 -6.29 12.20 10.36
N TYR A 319 -6.09 10.89 10.19
CA TYR A 319 -4.98 10.19 10.84
C TYR A 319 -3.62 10.61 10.30
N ASP A 320 -3.51 10.86 8.99
CA ASP A 320 -2.29 11.38 8.37
C ASP A 320 -1.91 12.74 8.97
N ILE A 321 -2.86 13.68 9.04
CA ILE A 321 -2.66 15.00 9.66
C ILE A 321 -2.26 14.87 11.14
N LEU A 322 -2.97 14.04 11.91
CA LEU A 322 -2.71 13.86 13.35
C LEU A 322 -1.29 13.34 13.60
N VAL A 323 -0.90 12.27 12.92
CA VAL A 323 0.43 11.67 13.11
C VAL A 323 1.53 12.60 12.58
N ARG A 324 1.26 13.33 11.49
CA ARG A 324 2.17 14.35 10.98
C ARG A 324 2.41 15.45 12.01
N ASP A 325 1.37 15.95 12.65
CA ASP A 325 1.49 16.97 13.69
C ASP A 325 2.26 16.44 14.92
N TRP A 326 2.04 15.19 15.32
CA TRP A 326 2.80 14.55 16.40
C TRP A 326 4.29 14.50 16.08
N ILE A 327 4.65 14.00 14.90
CA ILE A 327 6.05 13.93 14.45
C ILE A 327 6.68 15.32 14.41
N LEU A 328 6.03 16.30 13.78
CA LEU A 328 6.56 17.67 13.68
C LEU A 328 6.70 18.34 15.05
N SER A 329 5.79 18.07 15.99
CA SER A 329 5.83 18.64 17.35
C SER A 329 7.05 18.18 18.16
N THR A 330 7.58 16.99 17.84
CA THR A 330 8.74 16.38 18.49
C THR A 330 10.06 16.66 17.76
N MET A 331 10.06 17.50 16.74
CA MET A 331 11.28 17.96 16.06
C MET A 331 11.76 19.30 16.60
N ASN A 332 13.07 19.56 16.49
CA ASN A 332 13.62 20.92 16.61
C ASN A 332 13.14 21.82 15.45
N GLU A 333 13.38 23.14 15.53
CA GLU A 333 12.86 24.07 14.51
C GLU A 333 13.45 23.88 13.11
N GLU A 334 14.70 23.40 13.03
CA GLU A 334 15.39 23.18 11.77
C GLU A 334 14.81 21.97 11.04
N GLN A 335 14.75 20.81 11.71
CA GLN A 335 14.15 19.61 11.15
C GLN A 335 12.66 19.79 10.89
N ARG A 336 11.94 20.47 11.78
CA ARG A 336 10.52 20.79 11.55
C ARG A 336 10.32 21.58 10.26
N ARG A 337 11.14 22.60 9.98
CA ARG A 337 11.06 23.35 8.72
C ARG A 337 11.36 22.47 7.51
N LYS A 338 12.38 21.61 7.62
CA LYS A 338 12.77 20.67 6.57
C LYS A 338 11.67 19.65 6.25
N TYR A 339 11.01 19.09 7.27
CA TYR A 339 10.04 18.01 7.06
C TYR A 339 8.58 18.48 6.98
N ALA A 340 8.25 19.73 7.34
CA ALA A 340 6.90 20.25 7.23
C ALA A 340 6.38 20.34 5.78
N MET A 341 7.26 20.35 4.77
CA MET A 341 6.85 20.39 3.36
C MET A 341 6.28 19.07 2.83
N TYR A 342 6.48 17.95 3.52
CA TYR A 342 5.94 16.66 3.10
C TYR A 342 4.43 16.60 3.39
N GLY A 343 3.64 16.37 2.34
CA GLY A 343 2.18 16.33 2.41
C GLY A 343 1.59 15.03 2.97
N LEU A 344 2.35 13.93 2.93
CA LEU A 344 1.94 12.63 3.47
C LEU A 344 2.88 12.21 4.61
N VAL A 345 2.32 11.67 5.69
CA VAL A 345 3.08 11.27 6.87
C VAL A 345 4.05 10.13 6.60
N GLN A 346 3.69 9.21 5.70
CA GLN A 346 4.53 8.09 5.26
C GLN A 346 5.80 8.59 4.55
N LEU A 347 5.64 9.58 3.68
CA LEU A 347 6.76 10.21 2.98
C LEU A 347 7.68 10.93 3.94
N MET A 348 7.08 11.67 4.88
CA MET A 348 7.82 12.35 5.92
C MET A 348 8.63 11.35 6.75
N TRP A 349 7.99 10.30 7.24
CA TRP A 349 8.63 9.24 8.03
C TRP A 349 9.79 8.59 7.26
N ARG A 350 9.56 8.18 6.01
CA ARG A 350 10.59 7.54 5.19
C ARG A 350 11.78 8.45 4.93
N ASN A 351 11.56 9.74 4.69
CA ASN A 351 12.65 10.70 4.50
C ASN A 351 13.46 10.93 5.78
N ILE A 352 12.80 10.88 6.95
CA ILE A 352 13.51 10.90 8.23
C ILE A 352 14.39 9.65 8.36
N GLU A 353 13.86 8.46 8.06
CA GLU A 353 14.66 7.23 8.06
C GLU A 353 15.86 7.33 7.09
N LEU A 354 15.62 7.72 5.83
CA LEU A 354 16.69 7.88 4.84
C LEU A 354 17.75 8.91 5.25
N THR A 355 17.38 9.91 6.05
CA THR A 355 18.30 10.95 6.50
C THR A 355 19.09 10.51 7.72
N PHE A 356 18.45 9.88 8.71
CA PHE A 356 19.03 9.69 10.04
C PHE A 356 19.37 8.25 10.41
N ASP A 357 18.77 7.26 9.74
CA ASP A 357 18.97 5.84 10.04
C ASP A 357 20.32 5.37 9.49
N GLU A 358 21.30 5.20 10.37
CA GLU A 358 22.64 4.69 10.03
C GLU A 358 22.58 3.24 9.49
N THR A 359 21.47 2.52 9.72
CA THR A 359 21.26 1.18 9.12
C THR A 359 20.82 1.24 7.67
N GLU A 360 20.50 2.42 7.12
CA GLU A 360 20.02 2.55 5.75
C GLU A 360 21.13 2.21 4.73
N ASP A 361 22.40 2.49 5.04
CA ASP A 361 23.53 2.03 4.22
C ASP A 361 23.62 0.49 4.21
N LEU A 362 23.33 -0.18 5.33
CA LEU A 362 23.22 -1.65 5.38
C LEU A 362 22.04 -2.15 4.55
N LYS A 363 20.87 -1.51 4.62
CA LYS A 363 19.70 -1.85 3.79
C LYS A 363 19.99 -1.68 2.30
N TYR A 364 20.72 -0.62 1.92
CA TYR A 364 21.17 -0.44 0.55
C TYR A 364 22.18 -1.51 0.13
N MET A 365 23.14 -1.84 1.01
CA MET A 365 24.08 -2.93 0.74
C MET A 365 23.34 -4.27 0.56
N GLU A 366 22.34 -4.57 1.38
CA GLU A 366 21.48 -5.75 1.21
C GLU A 366 20.74 -5.70 -0.13
N ALA A 367 20.05 -4.59 -0.44
CA ALA A 367 19.35 -4.44 -1.70
C ALA A 367 20.31 -4.55 -2.91
N SER A 368 21.49 -3.93 -2.86
CA SER A 368 22.44 -3.96 -3.98
C SER A 368 22.98 -5.37 -4.30
N ASN A 369 22.93 -6.29 -3.33
CA ASN A 369 23.35 -7.68 -3.48
C ASN A 369 22.21 -8.62 -3.93
N VAL A 370 20.98 -8.11 -4.09
CA VAL A 370 19.83 -8.91 -4.51
C VAL A 370 20.06 -9.48 -5.90
N ASN A 371 19.86 -10.79 -6.04
CA ASN A 371 19.79 -11.41 -7.35
C ASN A 371 18.41 -11.17 -7.96
N VAL A 372 18.33 -10.20 -8.88
CA VAL A 372 17.10 -9.83 -9.59
C VAL A 372 16.44 -11.02 -10.30
N SER A 373 17.21 -12.01 -10.77
CA SER A 373 16.68 -13.18 -11.45
C SER A 373 15.84 -14.10 -10.54
N ASN A 374 15.97 -13.94 -9.22
CA ASN A 374 15.11 -14.66 -8.27
C ASN A 374 13.66 -14.18 -8.31
N PHE A 375 13.42 -12.97 -8.82
CA PHE A 375 12.11 -12.34 -8.88
C PHE A 375 11.59 -12.23 -10.30
N VAL A 376 12.48 -11.82 -11.22
CA VAL A 376 12.13 -11.44 -12.58
C VAL A 376 12.73 -12.46 -13.53
N SER A 377 11.87 -13.40 -13.95
CA SER A 377 12.27 -14.52 -14.80
C SER A 377 11.99 -14.29 -16.29
N VAL A 378 11.25 -13.22 -16.62
CA VAL A 378 10.92 -12.81 -17.98
C VAL A 378 11.63 -11.50 -18.30
N LYS A 379 12.23 -11.39 -19.48
CA LYS A 379 12.82 -10.13 -19.94
C LYS A 379 11.78 -9.28 -20.67
N LEU A 380 11.63 -8.01 -20.32
CA LEU A 380 10.75 -7.11 -21.05
C LEU A 380 11.22 -6.99 -22.51
N SER A 381 10.34 -7.34 -23.44
CA SER A 381 10.63 -7.31 -24.87
C SER A 381 9.45 -6.82 -25.71
N GLY A 382 8.31 -6.52 -25.10
CA GLY A 382 7.12 -6.06 -25.80
C GLY A 382 5.88 -6.06 -24.92
N ARG A 383 4.73 -5.69 -25.50
CA ARG A 383 3.44 -5.65 -24.78
C ARG A 383 3.00 -7.03 -24.28
N SER A 384 3.31 -8.09 -25.03
CA SER A 384 2.84 -9.44 -24.73
C SER A 384 3.32 -9.98 -23.38
N ASN A 385 4.48 -9.52 -22.89
CA ASN A 385 5.05 -9.97 -21.63
C ASN A 385 5.18 -8.88 -20.57
N TYR A 386 4.72 -7.66 -20.89
CA TYR A 386 4.81 -6.52 -19.98
C TYR A 386 4.05 -6.74 -18.67
N LYS A 387 2.82 -7.25 -18.72
CA LYS A 387 2.02 -7.48 -17.49
C LYS A 387 2.77 -8.38 -16.51
N ILE A 388 3.26 -9.51 -17.00
CA ILE A 388 4.05 -10.47 -16.23
C ILE A 388 5.32 -9.81 -15.67
N TRP A 389 6.08 -9.12 -16.53
CA TRP A 389 7.31 -8.44 -16.15
C TRP A 389 7.06 -7.37 -15.08
N LYS A 390 5.99 -6.59 -15.23
CA LYS A 390 5.58 -5.54 -14.30
C LYS A 390 5.30 -6.13 -12.92
N ASP A 391 4.49 -7.18 -12.84
CA ASP A 391 4.11 -7.77 -11.56
C ASP A 391 5.32 -8.42 -10.86
N GLN A 392 6.25 -9.01 -11.62
CA GLN A 392 7.54 -9.47 -11.08
C GLN A 392 8.40 -8.32 -10.54
N MET A 393 8.52 -7.22 -11.29
CA MET A 393 9.27 -6.04 -10.84
C MET A 393 8.64 -5.37 -9.62
N VAL A 394 7.31 -5.26 -9.57
CA VAL A 394 6.60 -4.72 -8.42
C VAL A 394 6.84 -5.59 -7.19
N CYS A 395 6.78 -6.93 -7.31
CA CYS A 395 7.12 -7.83 -6.20
C CYS A 395 8.56 -7.64 -5.69
N LEU A 396 9.53 -7.48 -6.61
CA LEU A 396 10.92 -7.18 -6.25
C LEU A 396 11.02 -5.86 -5.47
N LEU A 397 10.36 -4.81 -5.95
CA LEU A 397 10.38 -3.49 -5.32
C LEU A 397 9.67 -3.50 -3.96
N GLU A 398 8.53 -4.15 -3.85
CA GLU A 398 7.77 -4.28 -2.58
C GLU A 398 8.55 -5.05 -1.53
N SER A 399 9.18 -6.17 -1.90
CA SER A 399 9.98 -6.99 -0.96
C SER A 399 11.16 -6.23 -0.34
N HIS A 400 11.63 -5.18 -0.99
CA HIS A 400 12.71 -4.30 -0.51
C HIS A 400 12.22 -2.92 -0.06
N ASN A 401 10.91 -2.69 0.02
CA ASN A 401 10.31 -1.40 0.35
C ASN A 401 10.74 -0.25 -0.58
N LEU A 402 10.99 -0.54 -1.85
CA LEU A 402 11.45 0.40 -2.89
C LEU A 402 10.34 0.81 -3.87
N LEU A 403 9.10 0.34 -3.67
CA LEU A 403 7.97 0.65 -4.55
C LEU A 403 7.72 2.16 -4.71
N HIS A 404 7.98 2.93 -3.65
CA HIS A 404 7.82 4.39 -3.64
C HIS A 404 8.70 5.12 -4.67
N ILE A 405 9.79 4.50 -5.14
CA ILE A 405 10.72 5.08 -6.12
C ILE A 405 10.06 5.24 -7.49
N ILE A 406 9.07 4.41 -7.83
CA ILE A 406 8.42 4.41 -9.14
C ILE A 406 7.04 5.08 -9.18
N HIS A 407 6.33 5.21 -8.05
CA HIS A 407 4.90 5.61 -8.05
C HIS A 407 4.57 7.03 -7.52
N MET A 408 5.52 7.81 -6.99
CA MET A 408 5.16 9.05 -6.28
C MET A 408 5.02 10.26 -7.21
N GLU A 409 3.79 10.75 -7.44
CA GLU A 409 3.50 12.08 -8.02
C GLU A 409 3.68 13.20 -6.99
N GLY A 410 4.40 14.27 -7.38
CA GLY A 410 4.02 15.63 -6.98
C GLY A 410 4.56 16.25 -5.68
N PHE A 411 5.48 15.67 -4.92
CA PHE A 411 6.06 16.38 -3.76
C PHE A 411 7.59 16.29 -3.72
N GLY A 412 8.21 17.44 -3.46
CA GLY A 412 9.65 17.67 -3.48
C GLY A 412 10.40 16.70 -2.59
N TRP A 413 10.88 15.62 -3.19
CA TRP A 413 12.12 15.02 -2.75
C TRP A 413 13.20 16.08 -2.95
N ASP A 414 14.14 16.18 -2.02
CA ASP A 414 15.50 16.50 -2.44
C ASP A 414 15.90 15.36 -3.39
N GLU A 415 15.67 15.51 -4.69
CA GLU A 415 16.22 14.61 -5.73
C GLU A 415 17.76 14.54 -5.61
N ASP A 416 18.35 15.48 -4.87
CA ASP A 416 19.77 15.62 -4.55
C ASP A 416 20.20 14.90 -3.26
N GLY A 417 19.28 14.26 -2.53
CA GLY A 417 19.62 13.42 -1.38
C GLY A 417 20.49 12.23 -1.81
N PRO A 418 21.70 12.05 -1.27
CA PRO A 418 22.65 11.03 -1.76
C PRO A 418 22.08 9.61 -1.68
N MET A 419 21.24 9.32 -0.68
CA MET A 419 20.63 8.01 -0.50
C MET A 419 19.47 7.73 -1.47
N THR A 420 18.63 8.74 -1.73
CA THR A 420 17.58 8.68 -2.75
C THR A 420 18.17 8.43 -4.13
N GLN A 421 19.29 9.11 -4.46
CA GLN A 421 20.00 8.90 -5.71
C GLN A 421 20.63 7.51 -5.81
N LYS A 422 21.23 6.99 -4.73
CA LYS A 422 21.76 5.61 -4.66
C LYS A 422 20.67 4.60 -4.97
N TYR A 423 19.53 4.63 -4.27
CA TYR A 423 18.43 3.70 -4.53
C TYR A 423 17.79 3.89 -5.91
N GLY A 424 17.66 5.13 -6.38
CA GLY A 424 17.23 5.40 -7.75
C GLY A 424 18.13 4.74 -8.77
N ASN A 425 19.46 4.87 -8.65
CA ASN A 425 20.41 4.21 -9.54
C ASN A 425 20.33 2.67 -9.45
N LEU A 426 20.12 2.13 -8.25
CA LEU A 426 19.94 0.70 -8.05
C LEU A 426 18.71 0.15 -8.77
N VAL A 427 17.53 0.76 -8.52
CA VAL A 427 16.28 0.35 -9.19
C VAL A 427 16.37 0.53 -10.70
N ARG A 428 17.03 1.59 -11.17
CA ARG A 428 17.32 1.78 -12.60
C ARG A 428 18.11 0.60 -13.16
N GLY A 429 19.15 0.17 -12.44
CA GLY A 429 19.97 -0.99 -12.79
C GLY A 429 19.15 -2.26 -12.89
N TRP A 430 18.26 -2.51 -11.91
CA TRP A 430 17.36 -3.66 -11.93
C TRP A 430 16.43 -3.66 -13.15
N ILE A 431 15.76 -2.54 -13.41
CA ILE A 431 14.85 -2.39 -14.56
C ILE A 431 15.61 -2.66 -15.88
N LEU A 432 16.75 -2.01 -16.10
CA LEU A 432 17.53 -2.18 -17.33
C LEU A 432 18.10 -3.61 -17.48
N SER A 433 18.48 -4.26 -16.37
CA SER A 433 19.00 -5.63 -16.40
C SER A 433 17.97 -6.68 -16.78
N THR A 434 16.68 -6.36 -16.63
CA THR A 434 15.56 -7.25 -16.93
C THR A 434 14.87 -6.91 -18.25
N MET A 435 15.47 -6.04 -19.07
CA MET A 435 15.03 -5.78 -20.44
C MET A 435 15.82 -6.63 -21.44
N ASN A 436 15.26 -6.85 -22.63
CA ASN A 436 16.05 -7.28 -23.77
C ASN A 436 16.97 -6.13 -24.26
N ASP A 437 17.89 -6.44 -25.17
CA ASP A 437 18.91 -5.46 -25.60
C ASP A 437 18.28 -4.25 -26.32
N GLU A 438 17.20 -4.47 -27.07
CA GLU A 438 16.50 -3.42 -27.82
C GLU A 438 15.80 -2.42 -26.87
N GLU A 439 15.00 -2.91 -25.93
CA GLU A 439 14.29 -2.08 -24.97
C GLU A 439 15.26 -1.41 -23.99
N CYS A 440 16.30 -2.12 -23.57
CA CYS A 440 17.35 -1.54 -22.72
C CYS A 440 17.99 -0.31 -23.38
N HIS A 441 18.25 -0.35 -24.69
CA HIS A 441 18.81 0.79 -25.40
C HIS A 441 17.86 1.99 -25.42
N LYS A 442 16.55 1.74 -25.63
CA LYS A 442 15.51 2.78 -25.65
C LYS A 442 15.40 3.51 -24.31
N TYR A 443 15.41 2.78 -23.19
CA TYR A 443 15.16 3.37 -21.86
C TYR A 443 16.42 3.83 -21.12
N ARG A 444 17.63 3.54 -21.62
CA ARG A 444 18.89 3.96 -20.98
C ARG A 444 19.07 5.48 -20.92
N ILE A 445 18.38 6.25 -21.77
CA ILE A 445 18.46 7.72 -21.79
C ILE A 445 17.83 8.38 -20.55
N TYR A 446 16.91 7.69 -19.87
CA TYR A 446 16.22 8.25 -18.71
C TYR A 446 17.14 8.24 -17.48
N ARG A 447 17.39 9.42 -16.93
CA ARG A 447 18.12 9.59 -15.66
C ARG A 447 17.24 9.35 -14.45
N SER A 448 15.97 9.77 -14.53
CA SER A 448 14.97 9.53 -13.48
C SER A 448 14.30 8.18 -13.69
N VAL A 449 14.38 7.31 -12.67
CA VAL A 449 13.68 6.02 -12.65
C VAL A 449 12.18 6.18 -12.77
N LYS A 450 11.62 7.21 -12.13
CA LYS A 450 10.20 7.51 -12.20
C LYS A 450 9.78 7.80 -13.64
N LEU A 451 10.46 8.73 -14.31
CA LEU A 451 10.18 9.03 -15.72
C LEU A 451 10.33 7.79 -16.59
N MET A 452 11.38 6.99 -16.34
CA MET A 452 11.60 5.73 -17.04
C MET A 452 10.41 4.78 -16.85
N TRP A 453 9.97 4.55 -15.61
CA TRP A 453 8.84 3.69 -15.27
C TRP A 453 7.55 4.18 -15.93
N SER A 454 7.19 5.45 -15.77
CA SER A 454 5.98 6.01 -16.38
C SER A 454 5.98 5.89 -17.91
N ASN A 455 7.14 6.03 -18.57
CA ASN A 455 7.24 5.81 -20.02
C ASN A 455 7.07 4.35 -20.40
N ILE A 456 7.65 3.41 -19.64
CA ILE A 456 7.44 1.97 -19.83
C ILE A 456 5.95 1.64 -19.65
N GLU A 457 5.30 2.15 -18.60
CA GLU A 457 3.86 1.95 -18.37
C GLU A 457 3.01 2.52 -19.51
N SER A 458 3.37 3.70 -20.03
CA SER A 458 2.67 4.28 -21.19
C SER A 458 2.87 3.45 -22.45
N THR A 459 4.09 2.96 -22.70
CA THR A 459 4.43 2.25 -23.96
C THR A 459 3.82 0.84 -23.99
N PHE A 460 3.78 0.16 -22.84
CA PHE A 460 3.42 -1.25 -22.78
C PHE A 460 2.15 -1.57 -22.01
N GLY A 461 1.65 -0.66 -21.18
CA GLY A 461 0.44 -0.88 -20.41
C GLY A 461 -0.81 -0.94 -21.28
N GLU A 462 -1.79 -1.73 -20.85
CA GLU A 462 -3.11 -1.87 -21.49
C GLU A 462 -3.93 -0.56 -21.52
N THR A 463 -3.39 0.52 -20.96
CA THR A 463 -4.04 1.83 -20.95
C THR A 463 -4.12 2.50 -22.31
N GLU A 464 -3.35 2.10 -23.32
CA GLU A 464 -3.38 2.80 -24.62
C GLU A 464 -4.61 2.49 -25.46
N ASP A 465 -5.25 1.32 -25.34
CA ASP A 465 -6.48 1.05 -26.07
C ASP A 465 -7.70 1.67 -25.36
N LEU A 466 -7.71 1.72 -24.02
CA LEU A 466 -8.72 2.45 -23.27
C LEU A 466 -8.59 3.97 -23.41
N LYS A 467 -7.38 4.53 -23.34
CA LYS A 467 -7.15 5.98 -23.57
C LYS A 467 -7.47 6.39 -25.00
N TYR A 468 -7.14 5.56 -26.00
CA TYR A 468 -7.56 5.81 -27.38
C TYR A 468 -9.08 5.71 -27.53
N MET A 469 -9.74 4.74 -26.89
CA MET A 469 -11.21 4.62 -26.91
C MET A 469 -11.89 5.80 -26.19
N GLU A 470 -11.35 6.26 -25.07
CA GLU A 470 -11.85 7.44 -24.36
C GLU A 470 -11.64 8.72 -25.18
N ALA A 471 -10.44 8.92 -25.74
CA ALA A 471 -10.13 10.07 -26.58
C ALA A 471 -10.94 10.06 -27.89
N SER A 472 -11.06 8.92 -28.57
CA SER A 472 -11.84 8.83 -29.82
C SER A 472 -13.35 9.08 -29.62
N ASN A 473 -13.88 8.89 -28.40
CA ASN A 473 -15.27 9.18 -28.06
C ASN A 473 -15.50 10.60 -27.52
N VAL A 474 -14.49 11.47 -27.52
CA VAL A 474 -14.63 12.86 -27.03
C VAL A 474 -15.56 13.65 -27.94
N ASN A 475 -16.58 14.26 -27.33
CA ASN A 475 -17.39 15.26 -28.01
C ASN A 475 -16.64 16.59 -28.08
N LEU A 476 -16.04 16.89 -29.23
CA LEU A 476 -15.25 18.10 -29.50
C LEU A 476 -15.98 19.39 -29.14
N SER A 477 -17.31 19.44 -29.29
CA SER A 477 -18.10 20.65 -28.99
C SER A 477 -18.08 21.05 -27.51
N ASN A 478 -17.71 20.13 -26.62
CA ASN A 478 -17.58 20.42 -25.18
C ASN A 478 -16.28 21.17 -24.84
N PHE A 479 -15.28 21.09 -25.73
CA PHE A 479 -13.93 21.65 -25.49
C PHE A 479 -13.60 22.79 -26.45
N VAL A 480 -14.01 22.68 -27.71
CA VAL A 480 -13.78 23.69 -28.75
C VAL A 480 -15.12 24.33 -29.11
N LEU A 481 -15.41 25.44 -28.44
CA LEU A 481 -16.66 26.20 -28.62
C LEU A 481 -16.63 27.11 -29.85
N VAL A 482 -15.43 27.42 -30.33
CA VAL A 482 -15.22 28.37 -31.43
C VAL A 482 -14.50 27.64 -32.55
N ASN A 483 -15.23 27.31 -33.62
CA ASN A 483 -14.60 26.78 -34.83
C ASN A 483 -13.63 27.81 -35.41
N LEU A 484 -12.46 27.38 -35.87
CA LEU A 484 -11.50 28.23 -36.54
C LEU A 484 -12.13 28.74 -37.84
N THR A 485 -12.29 30.06 -37.95
CA THR A 485 -12.96 30.68 -39.10
C THR A 485 -12.15 31.81 -39.72
N SER A 486 -11.34 32.50 -38.91
CA SER A 486 -10.57 33.68 -39.31
C SER A 486 -9.45 33.97 -38.30
N ASP A 487 -8.55 34.87 -38.66
CA ASP A 487 -7.45 35.30 -37.79
C ASP A 487 -7.94 35.83 -36.42
N ASN A 488 -9.15 36.41 -36.38
CA ASN A 488 -9.74 37.01 -35.19
C ASN A 488 -10.09 36.00 -34.08
N ASN A 489 -10.28 34.73 -34.41
CA ASN A 489 -10.64 33.70 -33.43
C ASN A 489 -9.57 32.63 -33.23
N TYR A 490 -8.43 32.75 -33.90
CA TYR A 490 -7.32 31.81 -33.82
C TYR A 490 -6.73 31.68 -32.41
N SER A 491 -6.50 32.78 -31.69
CA SER A 491 -5.92 32.74 -30.33
C SER A 491 -6.81 31.96 -29.34
N ILE A 492 -8.13 32.14 -29.44
CA ILE A 492 -9.12 31.45 -28.61
C ILE A 492 -9.21 29.97 -29.00
N TRP A 493 -9.31 29.68 -30.30
CA TRP A 493 -9.34 28.30 -30.81
C TRP A 493 -8.08 27.53 -30.41
N ARG A 494 -6.90 28.15 -30.54
CA ARG A 494 -5.61 27.54 -30.19
C ARG A 494 -5.56 27.16 -28.70
N ALA A 495 -5.98 28.07 -27.82
CA ALA A 495 -6.03 27.78 -26.39
C ALA A 495 -6.98 26.61 -26.06
N GLN A 496 -8.12 26.52 -26.74
CA GLN A 496 -9.09 25.43 -26.58
C GLN A 496 -8.55 24.08 -27.06
N ILE A 497 -7.86 24.05 -28.20
CA ILE A 497 -7.22 22.83 -28.73
C ILE A 497 -6.08 22.36 -27.82
N LEU A 498 -5.25 23.28 -27.33
CA LEU A 498 -4.17 22.92 -26.40
C LEU A 498 -4.73 22.35 -25.09
N TYR A 499 -5.80 22.96 -24.57
CA TYR A 499 -6.50 22.44 -23.37
C TYR A 499 -7.12 21.06 -23.60
N LEU A 500 -7.74 20.83 -24.76
CA LEU A 500 -8.26 19.52 -25.14
C LEU A 500 -7.16 18.46 -25.18
N LEU A 501 -6.02 18.79 -25.80
CA LEU A 501 -4.88 17.88 -25.89
C LEU A 501 -4.24 17.62 -24.53
N GLU A 502 -4.09 18.64 -23.70
CA GLU A 502 -3.53 18.51 -22.34
C GLU A 502 -4.43 17.68 -21.43
N SER A 503 -5.75 17.92 -21.46
CA SER A 503 -6.73 17.16 -20.65
C SER A 503 -6.80 15.68 -20.99
N HIS A 504 -6.37 15.27 -22.19
CA HIS A 504 -6.30 13.88 -22.64
C HIS A 504 -4.86 13.35 -22.73
N SER A 505 -3.89 14.09 -22.17
CA SER A 505 -2.46 13.74 -22.20
C SER A 505 -1.86 13.58 -23.61
N LEU A 506 -2.46 14.18 -24.64
CA LEU A 506 -2.05 14.15 -26.05
C LEU A 506 -1.24 15.39 -26.49
N LEU A 507 -0.93 16.31 -25.57
CA LEU A 507 -0.17 17.53 -25.90
C LEU A 507 1.23 17.22 -26.47
N HIS A 508 1.83 16.10 -26.08
CA HIS A 508 3.13 15.65 -26.57
C HIS A 508 3.16 15.46 -28.09
N ILE A 509 2.01 15.09 -28.69
CA ILE A 509 1.83 14.79 -30.13
C ILE A 509 2.16 15.96 -31.05
N ILE A 510 1.94 17.18 -30.55
CA ILE A 510 2.18 18.41 -31.31
C ILE A 510 3.39 19.20 -30.81
N THR A 511 4.02 18.80 -29.69
CA THR A 511 5.12 19.54 -29.06
C THR A 511 6.48 18.85 -29.21
N LEU A 512 6.56 17.53 -29.23
CA LEU A 512 7.82 16.79 -29.36
C LEU A 512 8.16 16.47 -30.83
N GLU A 513 9.44 16.36 -31.17
CA GLU A 513 9.92 15.94 -32.52
C GLU A 513 9.96 14.42 -32.71
N ASN A 514 9.26 13.64 -31.87
CA ASN A 514 9.46 12.20 -31.82
C ASN A 514 8.83 11.48 -33.04
N TRP A 515 9.66 10.65 -33.69
CA TRP A 515 9.30 9.79 -34.83
C TRP A 515 8.51 8.53 -34.44
N PHE A 516 8.04 8.42 -33.19
CA PHE A 516 7.57 7.16 -32.60
C PHE A 516 6.23 7.30 -31.87
N GLU A 517 5.27 7.96 -32.49
CA GLU A 517 3.88 7.97 -32.01
C GLU A 517 3.03 7.00 -32.84
N GLU A 518 2.18 6.21 -32.16
CA GLU A 518 1.29 5.25 -32.83
C GLU A 518 0.41 5.99 -33.87
N PRO A 519 0.35 5.52 -35.14
CA PRO A 519 -0.36 6.20 -36.23
C PRO A 519 -1.80 6.60 -35.89
N LYS A 520 -2.47 5.83 -35.04
CA LYS A 520 -3.87 6.06 -34.62
C LYS A 520 -4.06 7.39 -33.86
N TYR A 521 -3.12 7.79 -33.01
CA TYR A 521 -3.21 9.05 -32.26
C TYR A 521 -2.87 10.27 -33.13
N GLN A 522 -1.92 10.10 -34.05
CA GLN A 522 -1.62 11.10 -35.08
C GLN A 522 -2.84 11.38 -35.95
N THR A 523 -3.56 10.34 -36.39
CA THR A 523 -4.83 10.47 -37.12
C THR A 523 -5.92 11.12 -36.26
N LEU A 524 -6.04 10.73 -34.99
CA LEU A 524 -7.03 11.30 -34.07
C LEU A 524 -6.85 12.81 -33.86
N VAL A 525 -5.62 13.26 -33.54
CA VAL A 525 -5.32 14.69 -33.32
C VAL A 525 -5.47 15.50 -34.61
N LYS A 526 -5.04 14.96 -35.77
CA LYS A 526 -5.32 15.59 -37.07
C LYS A 526 -6.83 15.76 -37.29
N GLY A 527 -7.60 14.72 -36.99
CA GLY A 527 -9.06 14.75 -37.05
C GLY A 527 -9.67 15.84 -36.18
N TRP A 528 -9.24 15.97 -34.92
CA TRP A 528 -9.70 17.03 -34.02
C TRP A 528 -9.41 18.44 -34.54
N ILE A 529 -8.20 18.66 -35.05
CA ILE A 529 -7.79 19.95 -35.61
C ILE A 529 -8.63 20.31 -36.83
N LEU A 530 -8.81 19.36 -37.77
CA LEU A 530 -9.57 19.59 -39.00
C LEU A 530 -11.08 19.74 -38.74
N CYS A 531 -11.67 18.89 -37.89
CA CYS A 531 -13.10 18.94 -37.56
C CYS A 531 -13.53 20.23 -36.87
N THR A 532 -12.60 20.99 -36.31
CA THR A 532 -12.87 22.29 -35.67
C THR A 532 -12.58 23.48 -36.59
N MET A 533 -12.26 23.24 -37.86
CA MET A 533 -12.16 24.28 -38.89
C MET A 533 -13.48 24.46 -39.64
N ASN A 534 -13.70 25.65 -40.22
CA ASN A 534 -14.82 25.86 -41.13
C ASN A 534 -14.54 25.31 -42.55
N ASP A 535 -15.61 25.14 -43.33
CA ASP A 535 -15.56 24.61 -44.70
C ASP A 535 -14.66 25.40 -45.66
N LYS A 536 -14.42 26.68 -45.36
CA LYS A 536 -13.54 27.53 -46.17
C LYS A 536 -12.06 27.18 -45.91
N LEU A 537 -11.67 27.01 -44.66
CA LEU A 537 -10.33 26.64 -44.26
C LEU A 537 -10.02 25.17 -44.55
N LEU A 538 -11.01 24.27 -44.46
CA LEU A 538 -10.84 22.86 -44.86
C LEU A 538 -10.42 22.71 -46.33
N LYS A 539 -10.75 23.67 -47.20
CA LYS A 539 -10.25 23.69 -48.60
C LYS A 539 -8.78 24.09 -48.70
N GLU A 540 -8.24 24.81 -47.71
CA GLU A 540 -6.83 25.20 -47.61
C GLU A 540 -5.98 24.11 -46.91
N PHE A 541 -6.62 23.27 -46.09
CA PHE A 541 -6.03 22.17 -45.33
C PHE A 541 -6.73 20.84 -45.67
N PRO A 542 -6.38 20.18 -46.78
CA PRO A 542 -7.07 18.95 -47.21
C PRO A 542 -6.93 17.83 -46.17
N ALA A 543 -8.03 17.14 -45.92
CA ALA A 543 -8.16 16.11 -44.88
C ALA A 543 -7.55 14.74 -45.27
N GLU A 544 -6.85 14.65 -46.39
CA GLU A 544 -6.23 13.42 -46.86
C GLU A 544 -5.04 13.07 -45.98
N ASP A 545 -5.07 11.89 -45.34
CA ASP A 545 -4.10 11.44 -44.33
C ASP A 545 -2.63 11.47 -44.79
N TYR A 546 -2.38 11.47 -46.11
CA TYR A 546 -1.04 11.50 -46.70
C TYR A 546 -0.46 12.91 -46.91
N VAL A 547 -1.27 13.98 -46.79
CA VAL A 547 -0.82 15.35 -47.08
C VAL A 547 0.07 15.90 -45.96
N TYR A 548 -0.14 15.45 -44.72
CA TYR A 548 0.63 15.85 -43.55
C TYR A 548 1.29 14.62 -42.94
N ARG A 549 2.61 14.62 -42.78
CA ARG A 549 3.35 13.50 -42.16
C ARG A 549 3.02 13.36 -40.68
N SER A 550 2.68 14.45 -39.99
CA SER A 550 2.28 14.43 -38.57
C SER A 550 1.23 15.49 -38.22
N ALA A 551 0.57 15.32 -37.08
CA ALA A 551 -0.32 16.30 -36.46
C ALA A 551 0.43 17.59 -36.09
N LYS A 552 1.69 17.47 -35.70
CA LYS A 552 2.60 18.60 -35.49
C LYS A 552 2.77 19.43 -36.77
N GLU A 553 3.07 18.79 -37.91
CA GLU A 553 3.23 19.49 -39.20
C GLU A 553 1.93 20.21 -39.61
N LEU A 554 0.77 19.57 -39.40
CA LEU A 554 -0.53 20.22 -39.60
C LEU A 554 -0.70 21.43 -38.68
N CYS A 555 -0.40 21.28 -37.39
CA CYS A 555 -0.51 22.35 -36.40
C CYS A 555 0.40 23.53 -36.78
N GLU A 556 1.68 23.31 -37.05
CA GLU A 556 2.64 24.35 -37.46
C GLU A 556 2.20 25.08 -38.73
N LYS A 557 1.63 24.37 -39.71
CA LYS A 557 1.10 25.00 -40.92
C LYS A 557 -0.12 25.87 -40.62
N VAL A 558 -1.00 25.44 -39.72
CA VAL A 558 -2.10 26.27 -39.21
C VAL A 558 -1.52 27.49 -38.48
N GLU A 559 -0.56 27.30 -37.57
CA GLU A 559 0.03 28.42 -36.83
C GLU A 559 0.68 29.44 -37.77
N SER A 560 1.47 28.99 -38.74
CA SER A 560 2.12 29.86 -39.73
C SER A 560 1.14 30.62 -40.62
N ARG A 561 -0.06 30.07 -40.87
CA ARG A 561 -1.12 30.75 -41.64
C ARG A 561 -1.69 31.95 -40.88
N PHE A 562 -1.79 31.85 -39.55
CA PHE A 562 -2.42 32.84 -38.69
C PHE A 562 -1.42 33.76 -37.96
N THR A 563 -0.13 33.46 -38.00
CA THR A 563 0.95 34.25 -37.36
C THR A 563 1.80 35.08 -38.33
N LYS A 564 1.52 35.06 -39.65
CA LYS A 564 2.19 35.92 -40.64
C LYS A 564 1.95 37.42 -40.33
N GLY A 565 2.86 38.02 -39.56
CA GLY A 565 2.85 39.45 -39.24
C GLY A 565 3.39 39.84 -37.87
N TYR A 566 3.60 38.88 -36.95
CA TYR A 566 4.18 39.17 -35.63
C TYR A 566 5.43 38.32 -35.39
N PRO A 567 6.58 38.92 -35.01
CA PRO A 567 7.76 38.16 -34.64
C PRO A 567 7.49 37.31 -33.40
N SER A 568 8.10 36.13 -33.37
CA SER A 568 8.06 35.17 -32.26
C SER A 568 8.55 35.81 -30.95
N HIS A 569 7.63 36.34 -30.16
CA HIS A 569 7.84 36.54 -28.74
C HIS A 569 6.95 35.54 -28.00
N GLU A 570 7.57 34.72 -27.15
CA GLU A 570 6.88 33.97 -26.10
C GLU A 570 5.96 34.94 -25.34
N PRO A 571 4.65 34.63 -25.21
CA PRO A 571 3.81 35.42 -24.34
C PRO A 571 4.21 35.09 -22.90
N VAL A 572 4.81 36.09 -22.24
CA VAL A 572 4.90 36.16 -20.78
C VAL A 572 3.48 35.97 -20.23
N LEU A 573 3.28 34.86 -19.52
CA LEU A 573 2.11 34.58 -18.69
C LEU A 573 2.06 35.59 -17.54
N SER A 574 1.56 36.79 -17.79
CA SER A 574 1.30 37.77 -16.73
C SER A 574 0.06 38.61 -17.02
N ALA A 575 -1.12 38.01 -16.84
CA ALA A 575 -2.32 38.65 -16.31
C ALA A 575 -3.42 37.60 -16.07
N SER A 576 -3.57 37.22 -14.80
CA SER A 576 -4.81 36.72 -14.16
C SER A 576 -5.45 35.44 -14.71
N THR A 577 -4.87 34.29 -14.35
CA THR A 577 -5.54 32.96 -14.34
C THR A 577 -6.82 32.96 -13.45
N GLN A 578 -7.03 34.02 -12.68
CA GLN A 578 -8.16 34.20 -11.77
C GLN A 578 -9.38 34.77 -12.52
N ASP A 579 -9.21 35.77 -13.38
CA ASP A 579 -10.32 36.37 -14.16
C ASP A 579 -10.93 35.41 -15.20
N LEU A 580 -10.13 34.48 -15.74
CA LEU A 580 -10.65 33.47 -16.67
C LEU A 580 -11.54 32.43 -15.97
N LYS A 581 -11.22 32.04 -14.72
CA LYS A 581 -12.04 31.10 -13.92
C LYS A 581 -13.40 31.70 -13.57
N TYR A 582 -13.46 32.99 -13.26
CA TYR A 582 -14.71 33.68 -12.94
C TYR A 582 -15.59 33.90 -14.19
N THR A 583 -14.98 34.18 -15.35
CA THR A 583 -15.71 34.33 -16.62
C THR A 583 -16.27 33.00 -17.13
N GLN A 584 -15.59 31.88 -16.86
CA GLN A 584 -16.08 30.52 -17.18
C GLN A 584 -17.23 30.06 -16.27
N ALA A 585 -17.20 30.38 -14.98
CA ALA A 585 -18.28 30.05 -14.04
C ALA A 585 -19.63 30.73 -14.39
N LEU A 586 -19.59 31.93 -14.98
CA LEU A 586 -20.77 32.68 -15.43
C LEU A 586 -21.51 32.04 -16.61
N ASN A 587 -20.87 31.13 -17.36
CA ASN A 587 -21.41 30.55 -18.60
C ASN A 587 -21.77 29.06 -18.49
N VAL A 588 -21.70 28.46 -17.30
CA VAL A 588 -22.07 27.07 -17.07
C VAL A 588 -23.59 26.92 -17.09
N ASN A 589 -24.11 26.12 -18.02
CA ASN A 589 -25.54 25.78 -18.04
C ASN A 589 -25.87 24.85 -16.88
N ALA A 590 -26.30 25.43 -15.75
CA ALA A 590 -26.63 24.70 -14.53
C ALA A 590 -27.68 23.60 -14.73
N SER A 591 -28.53 23.68 -15.76
CA SER A 591 -29.54 22.65 -16.06
C SER A 591 -28.96 21.31 -16.52
N ASN A 592 -27.70 21.28 -16.98
CA ASN A 592 -27.00 20.04 -17.34
C ASN A 592 -26.55 19.24 -16.11
N PHE A 593 -26.47 19.89 -14.95
CA PHE A 593 -25.97 19.29 -13.70
C PHE A 593 -27.06 19.22 -12.62
N VAL A 594 -28.02 20.15 -12.66
CA VAL A 594 -29.11 20.27 -11.70
C VAL A 594 -30.42 20.05 -12.45
N SER A 595 -30.89 18.81 -12.44
CA SER A 595 -32.06 18.37 -13.20
C SER A 595 -33.39 18.72 -12.53
N VAL A 596 -33.36 19.18 -11.27
CA VAL A 596 -34.55 19.48 -10.47
C VAL A 596 -34.52 20.94 -10.04
N LYS A 597 -35.60 21.70 -10.20
CA LYS A 597 -35.70 23.05 -9.62
C LYS A 597 -36.09 22.96 -8.15
N LEU A 598 -35.43 23.69 -7.26
CA LEU A 598 -35.75 23.67 -5.83
C LEU A 598 -37.21 24.12 -5.61
N PHE A 599 -38.05 23.22 -5.12
CA PHE A 599 -39.49 23.44 -4.96
C PHE A 599 -39.96 22.86 -3.63
N GLY A 600 -39.31 23.31 -2.54
CA GLY A 600 -39.64 22.94 -1.16
C GLY A 600 -38.77 21.82 -0.57
N ARG A 601 -39.20 21.29 0.58
CA ARG A 601 -38.40 20.34 1.39
C ARG A 601 -38.21 18.98 0.72
N SER A 602 -39.14 18.56 -0.14
CA SER A 602 -39.17 17.22 -0.72
C SER A 602 -38.05 16.97 -1.72
N ASN A 603 -37.56 18.01 -2.41
CA ASN A 603 -36.51 17.87 -3.42
C ASN A 603 -35.17 18.54 -3.03
N TYR A 604 -35.09 19.14 -1.85
CA TYR A 604 -33.88 19.84 -1.38
C TYR A 604 -32.64 18.95 -1.31
N LYS A 605 -32.74 17.70 -0.82
CA LYS A 605 -31.58 16.79 -0.72
C LYS A 605 -30.98 16.48 -2.11
N ILE A 606 -31.84 16.22 -3.09
CA ILE A 606 -31.44 15.89 -4.47
C ILE A 606 -30.83 17.12 -5.14
N TRP A 607 -31.51 18.27 -5.01
CA TRP A 607 -31.03 19.54 -5.54
C TRP A 607 -29.68 19.94 -4.94
N LYS A 608 -29.50 19.82 -3.62
CA LYS A 608 -28.26 20.14 -2.89
C LYS A 608 -27.09 19.26 -3.37
N GLY A 609 -27.32 17.95 -3.52
CA GLY A 609 -26.28 17.03 -4.03
C GLY A 609 -25.82 17.41 -5.43
N GLN A 610 -26.77 17.67 -6.33
CA GLN A 610 -26.49 18.08 -7.71
C GLN A 610 -25.76 19.43 -7.80
N MET A 611 -26.18 20.40 -6.98
CA MET A 611 -25.56 21.73 -6.94
C MET A 611 -24.14 21.68 -6.35
N LEU A 612 -23.89 20.82 -5.35
CA LEU A 612 -22.54 20.58 -4.82
C LEU A 612 -21.61 19.94 -5.85
N CYS A 613 -22.10 18.99 -6.65
CA CYS A 613 -21.35 18.41 -7.76
C CYS A 613 -20.99 19.48 -8.81
N LEU A 614 -21.92 20.36 -9.15
CA LEU A 614 -21.66 21.49 -10.04
C LEU A 614 -20.55 22.39 -9.48
N ILE A 615 -20.66 22.84 -8.23
CA ILE A 615 -19.68 23.73 -7.58
C ILE A 615 -18.30 23.08 -7.48
N LYS A 616 -18.23 21.77 -7.18
CA LYS A 616 -17.00 20.97 -7.17
C LYS A 616 -16.36 20.87 -8.55
N SER A 617 -17.15 20.58 -9.58
CA SER A 617 -16.66 20.47 -10.96
C SER A 617 -16.01 21.76 -11.46
N GLN A 618 -16.45 22.91 -10.96
CA GLN A 618 -15.91 24.22 -11.31
C GLN A 618 -14.77 24.68 -10.39
N ARG A 619 -14.36 23.86 -9.41
CA ARG A 619 -13.34 24.19 -8.38
C ARG A 619 -13.65 25.48 -7.59
N LEU A 620 -14.92 25.85 -7.48
CA LEU A 620 -15.39 27.08 -6.81
C LEU A 620 -15.60 26.90 -5.29
N LEU A 621 -15.21 25.75 -4.73
CA LEU A 621 -15.40 25.44 -3.30
C LEU A 621 -14.78 26.47 -2.35
N HIS A 622 -13.70 27.11 -2.80
CA HIS A 622 -12.95 28.11 -2.03
C HIS A 622 -13.68 29.46 -1.89
N ILE A 623 -14.73 29.71 -2.67
CA ILE A 623 -15.53 30.96 -2.65
C ILE A 623 -16.65 30.89 -1.61
N ILE A 624 -17.06 29.69 -1.21
CA ILE A 624 -18.07 29.52 -0.16
C ILE A 624 -17.35 29.64 1.17
N ASP A 625 -17.59 30.74 1.87
CA ASP A 625 -17.05 31.01 3.21
C ASP A 625 -17.21 29.75 4.09
N LYS A 626 -16.12 29.33 4.76
CA LYS A 626 -16.04 28.11 5.57
C LYS A 626 -17.15 28.09 6.63
N GLU A 627 -17.55 29.25 7.15
CA GLU A 627 -18.63 29.39 8.13
C GLU A 627 -20.02 29.27 7.49
N MET A 628 -20.22 29.83 6.28
CA MET A 628 -21.45 29.64 5.49
C MET A 628 -21.60 28.21 4.98
N PHE A 629 -20.49 27.56 4.58
CA PHE A 629 -20.48 26.17 4.12
C PHE A 629 -20.92 25.23 5.24
N MET A 630 -20.39 25.41 6.46
CA MET A 630 -20.80 24.60 7.62
C MET A 630 -22.26 24.86 8.03
N LYS A 631 -22.75 26.11 7.96
CA LYS A 631 -24.18 26.42 8.17
C LYS A 631 -25.07 25.83 7.06
N TRP A 632 -24.64 25.85 5.80
CA TRP A 632 -25.37 25.32 4.65
C TRP A 632 -25.40 23.79 4.60
N VAL A 633 -24.34 23.15 5.08
CA VAL A 633 -24.27 21.69 5.29
C VAL A 633 -25.26 21.26 6.38
N ASN A 634 -25.38 22.04 7.47
CA ASN A 634 -26.15 21.69 8.67
C ASN A 634 -27.59 22.25 8.75
N MET A 635 -28.08 23.01 7.77
CA MET A 635 -29.44 23.59 7.80
C MET A 635 -30.54 22.53 7.57
N THR A 636 -31.41 22.35 8.56
CA THR A 636 -32.80 21.89 8.37
C THR A 636 -33.70 23.06 7.98
N PRO A 637 -34.78 22.84 7.19
CA PRO A 637 -35.38 23.92 6.41
C PRO A 637 -36.21 24.87 7.30
N LEU A 638 -35.88 26.17 7.34
CA LEU A 638 -36.65 27.17 8.08
C LEU A 638 -37.92 27.58 7.32
N SER A 639 -39.03 27.53 8.05
CA SER A 639 -40.34 28.10 7.68
C SER A 639 -40.32 29.63 7.83
N GLN A 640 -40.96 30.31 6.88
CA GLN A 640 -41.41 31.71 6.92
C GLN A 640 -40.30 32.78 6.97
N VAL A 641 -40.20 33.58 5.92
CA VAL A 641 -40.45 35.05 5.91
C VAL A 641 -40.42 35.49 4.44
N GLY A 642 -41.48 36.17 4.00
CA GLY A 642 -41.70 36.55 2.61
C GLY A 642 -40.78 37.67 2.13
N PHE A 643 -40.41 37.61 0.85
CA PHE A 643 -39.87 38.74 0.11
C PHE A 643 -41.04 39.56 -0.46
N SER A 644 -41.13 40.82 -0.07
CA SER A 644 -41.73 41.87 -0.89
C SER A 644 -40.62 42.59 -1.66
N VAL A 645 -40.79 42.64 -2.98
CA VAL A 645 -39.92 43.19 -4.05
C VAL A 645 -39.85 44.73 -3.95
N PRO A 646 -38.71 45.39 -4.24
CA PRO A 646 -38.36 45.84 -5.60
C PRO A 646 -37.16 45.12 -6.23
#